data_AF-A0A091EBY4-F1
#
_entry.id   AF-A0A091EBY4-F1
#
_cell.length_a   1.000
_cell.length_b   1.000
_cell.length_c   1.000
_cell.angle_alpha   90.00
_cell.angle_beta   90.00
_cell.angle_gamma   90.00
#
_symmetry.space_group_name_H-M   'P 1'
#
loop_
_entity.id
_entity.type
_entity.pdbx_description
1 polymer ?
#
loop_
_entity_poly.entity_id
_entity_poly.type
_entity_poly.pdbx_seq_one_letter_code
_entity_poly.pdbx_strand_id
1 'polypeptide(L)'
;MAAKEKLEAVLNVALRVPSIMLLDVLYRWDVSSFFQQIQRSSLHNNPLFQYKYLALNMHYVGYILSVVLLTLPRQHLVQLYLYFLTALLLYAGHQISRDYVRSELESGYEGPMYLEPLSMNRFMTALVGQLVVCTLCSCVMKTKQIWLFSAHMLPLLARLCLVPLETIVIINKFAMIFTGLEVLYFLASNLLVPYNLAKSAYRELVQVVEVYGLLALGMSLWNQLVVPVLFMVFWLVLFALQIYSYFSTRDQPASRERLLFLFLTSIAECCSTPYSLLGLVFTVSFVALGVLTLCKFYLQGYRAFMNDPAMNRGMTEGVTLLILAVQTGLIELQVVHRAFLLSIILFIVVASILQSMLEIADPIVLALGASRDKSLWKHFRAVSLCLFLLVFPAYMAYMICQFFHMDFWLLIIISSSILTSLQVLGTLFIYVLFMVEEFRKEPVENMDDVIYYVNGTYRLLEFLVALCVVAYGVSETIFGEWTVMGSVIIFIHSYYNVWLRAQLGWKSFLLRRDAVNKIKSLPVATKEQLEQHNDICAICYQDMKTAVITPCSHFFHAGCLKKWLYVQETCPLCHCQLKSPSQLPGLGPEPVQQPNPSAEQNTRPGDAAEPGAECDHRPSVKASPSRGHDGHDSPEASAYPGGSHSMDSDMSPCEASQGAACAAELI
;
A
#
# COMPACT_ATOMS: atom_id res chain seq x y z
N MET A 1 -4.15 -10.96 -23.99
CA MET A 1 -4.62 -11.62 -22.74
C MET A 1 -4.51 -10.69 -21.53
N ALA A 2 -3.37 -10.03 -21.29
CA ALA A 2 -3.19 -9.08 -20.18
C ALA A 2 -4.24 -7.94 -20.09
N ALA A 3 -4.69 -7.38 -21.21
CA ALA A 3 -5.73 -6.34 -21.20
C ALA A 3 -7.10 -6.88 -20.75
N LYS A 4 -7.42 -8.13 -21.10
CA LYS A 4 -8.66 -8.80 -20.68
C LYS A 4 -8.63 -9.08 -19.18
N GLU A 5 -7.55 -9.63 -18.66
CA GLU A 5 -7.38 -9.87 -17.22
C GLU A 5 -7.47 -8.59 -16.39
N LYS A 6 -6.84 -7.50 -16.83
CA LYS A 6 -6.96 -6.18 -16.19
C LYS A 6 -8.40 -5.67 -16.20
N LEU A 7 -9.09 -5.78 -17.33
CA LEU A 7 -10.50 -5.38 -17.45
C LEU A 7 -11.39 -6.21 -16.52
N GLU A 8 -11.13 -7.52 -16.42
CA GLU A 8 -11.87 -8.40 -15.52
C GLU A 8 -11.65 -8.07 -14.04
N ALA A 9 -10.42 -7.70 -13.65
CA ALA A 9 -10.11 -7.23 -12.31
C ALA A 9 -10.80 -5.89 -11.97
N VAL A 10 -10.77 -4.92 -12.89
CA VAL A 10 -11.47 -3.63 -12.74
C VAL A 10 -12.97 -3.85 -12.60
N LEU A 11 -13.55 -4.71 -13.44
CA LEU A 11 -14.98 -5.03 -13.39
C LEU A 11 -15.36 -5.71 -12.07
N ASN A 12 -14.52 -6.61 -11.56
CA ASN A 12 -14.73 -7.27 -10.27
C ASN A 12 -14.83 -6.27 -9.11
N VAL A 13 -13.98 -5.24 -9.11
CA VAL A 13 -14.02 -4.17 -8.11
C VAL A 13 -15.24 -3.28 -8.31
N ALA A 14 -15.45 -2.77 -9.52
CA ALA A 14 -16.52 -1.80 -9.82
C ALA A 14 -17.92 -2.32 -9.47
N LEU A 15 -18.20 -3.61 -9.73
CA LEU A 15 -19.50 -4.21 -9.42
C LEU A 15 -19.73 -4.44 -7.92
N ARG A 16 -18.68 -4.44 -7.09
CA ARG A 16 -18.77 -4.70 -5.64
C ARG A 16 -18.78 -3.43 -4.79
N VAL A 17 -18.33 -2.29 -5.33
CA VAL A 17 -18.37 -0.99 -4.63
C VAL A 17 -19.79 -0.61 -4.15
N PRO A 18 -20.87 -0.78 -4.95
CA PRO A 18 -22.23 -0.46 -4.49
C PRO A 18 -22.65 -1.24 -3.24
N SER A 19 -22.21 -2.49 -3.09
CA SER A 19 -22.51 -3.31 -1.91
C SER A 19 -21.89 -2.74 -0.63
N ILE A 20 -20.66 -2.21 -0.73
CA ILE A 20 -19.98 -1.55 0.41
C ILE A 20 -20.62 -0.19 0.69
N MET A 21 -21.01 0.57 -0.33
CA MET A 21 -21.76 1.81 -0.15
C MET A 21 -23.10 1.57 0.56
N LEU A 22 -23.79 0.48 0.23
CA LEU A 22 -25.02 0.10 0.91
C LEU A 22 -24.76 -0.25 2.38
N LEU A 23 -23.67 -0.98 2.69
CA LEU A 23 -23.24 -1.22 4.07
C LEU A 23 -22.93 0.07 4.83
N ASP A 24 -22.25 1.03 4.18
CA ASP A 24 -21.95 2.34 4.76
C ASP A 24 -23.22 3.13 5.10
N VAL A 25 -24.18 3.17 4.17
CA VAL A 25 -25.47 3.83 4.36
C VAL A 25 -26.30 3.14 5.44
N LEU A 26 -26.33 1.81 5.44
CA LEU A 26 -27.02 1.02 6.47
C LEU A 26 -26.38 1.22 7.85
N TYR A 27 -25.07 1.43 7.93
CA TYR A 27 -24.40 1.73 9.20
C TYR A 27 -24.75 3.13 9.72
N ARG A 28 -24.82 4.12 8.84
CA ARG A 28 -25.28 5.48 9.19
C ARG A 28 -26.77 5.53 9.54
N TRP A 29 -27.55 4.54 9.11
CA TRP A 29 -28.98 4.48 9.34
C TRP A 29 -29.28 4.24 10.81
N ASP A 30 -29.46 5.31 11.56
CA ASP A 30 -29.94 5.23 12.94
C ASP A 30 -31.44 4.94 12.95
N VAL A 31 -31.75 3.66 13.16
CA VAL A 31 -33.11 3.14 13.30
C VAL A 31 -33.88 3.95 14.35
N SER A 32 -33.24 4.42 15.42
CA SER A 32 -33.91 5.12 16.53
C SER A 32 -34.36 6.54 16.16
N SER A 33 -33.55 7.30 15.42
CA SER A 33 -33.89 8.63 14.91
C SER A 33 -35.11 8.62 13.97
N PHE A 34 -35.18 7.62 13.08
CA PHE A 34 -36.30 7.40 12.17
C PHE A 34 -37.60 7.11 12.95
N PHE A 35 -37.51 6.30 14.02
CA PHE A 35 -38.66 6.07 14.90
C PHE A 35 -39.11 7.33 15.63
N GLN A 36 -38.19 8.18 16.06
CA GLN A 36 -38.54 9.44 16.72
C GLN A 36 -39.23 10.41 15.75
N GLN A 37 -38.83 10.42 14.48
CA GLN A 37 -39.46 11.20 13.42
C GLN A 37 -40.87 10.69 13.08
N ILE A 38 -41.05 9.37 12.99
CA ILE A 38 -42.37 8.74 12.82
C ILE A 38 -43.26 9.00 14.05
N GLN A 39 -42.71 8.89 15.26
CA GLN A 39 -43.44 9.13 16.51
C GLN A 39 -43.97 10.57 16.60
N ARG A 40 -43.21 11.56 16.12
CA ARG A 40 -43.69 12.96 16.01
C ARG A 40 -44.81 13.12 14.99
N SER A 41 -44.78 12.36 13.89
CA SER A 41 -45.80 12.43 12.82
C SER A 41 -47.07 11.63 13.15
N SER A 42 -46.97 10.60 14.00
CA SER A 42 -48.04 9.64 14.31
C SER A 42 -48.58 9.86 15.73
N LEU A 43 -49.22 11.01 15.97
CA LEU A 43 -49.83 11.32 17.28
C LEU A 43 -51.23 10.68 17.49
N HIS A 44 -51.72 9.84 16.58
CA HIS A 44 -53.04 9.23 16.73
C HIS A 44 -53.05 7.76 16.25
N ASN A 45 -53.21 6.85 17.22
CA ASN A 45 -53.40 5.40 17.12
C ASN A 45 -52.14 4.51 16.90
N ASN A 46 -51.93 3.60 17.84
CA ASN A 46 -50.92 2.52 17.84
C ASN A 46 -51.27 1.41 16.83
N PRO A 47 -50.27 0.76 16.19
CA PRO A 47 -49.27 -0.05 16.90
C PRO A 47 -47.82 0.32 16.54
N LEU A 48 -47.19 1.18 17.35
CA LEU A 48 -45.78 1.60 17.17
C LEU A 48 -44.76 0.45 17.32
N PHE A 49 -45.15 -0.64 18.00
CA PHE A 49 -44.26 -1.79 18.22
C PHE A 49 -44.02 -2.61 16.94
N GLN A 50 -45.04 -2.82 16.10
CA GLN A 50 -44.91 -3.65 14.90
C GLN A 50 -44.00 -3.02 13.82
N TYR A 51 -44.06 -1.70 13.67
CA TYR A 51 -43.18 -0.97 12.75
C TYR A 51 -41.72 -1.02 13.20
N LYS A 52 -41.45 -1.06 14.53
CA LYS A 52 -40.09 -1.24 15.07
C LYS A 52 -39.45 -2.54 14.65
N TYR A 53 -40.17 -3.65 14.76
CA TYR A 53 -39.67 -4.95 14.30
C TYR A 53 -39.54 -5.00 12.77
N LEU A 54 -40.46 -4.38 12.04
CA LEU A 54 -40.39 -4.34 10.58
C LEU A 54 -39.15 -3.58 10.09
N ALA A 55 -38.88 -2.39 10.61
CA ALA A 55 -37.71 -1.60 10.21
C ALA A 55 -36.40 -2.28 10.62
N LEU A 56 -36.36 -2.90 11.81
CA LEU A 56 -35.21 -3.66 12.27
C LEU A 56 -34.96 -4.90 11.39
N ASN A 57 -36.02 -5.64 11.02
CA ASN A 57 -35.91 -6.77 10.10
C ASN A 57 -35.44 -6.30 8.71
N MET A 58 -35.96 -5.19 8.19
CA MET A 58 -35.49 -4.61 6.92
C MET A 58 -34.02 -4.20 6.97
N HIS A 59 -33.57 -3.65 8.10
CA HIS A 59 -32.17 -3.32 8.33
C HIS A 59 -31.28 -4.58 8.30
N TYR A 60 -31.63 -5.63 9.06
CA TYR A 60 -30.89 -6.90 9.02
C TYR A 60 -30.90 -7.55 7.64
N VAL A 61 -32.04 -7.55 6.94
CA VAL A 61 -32.14 -8.07 5.57
C VAL A 61 -31.24 -7.28 4.62
N GLY A 62 -31.18 -5.96 4.75
CA GLY A 62 -30.27 -5.11 3.99
C GLY A 62 -28.80 -5.45 4.22
N TYR A 63 -28.41 -5.68 5.47
CA TYR A 63 -27.04 -6.12 5.80
C TYR A 63 -26.71 -7.48 5.20
N ILE A 64 -27.59 -8.47 5.38
CA ILE A 64 -27.40 -9.82 4.83
C ILE A 64 -27.28 -9.75 3.31
N LEU A 65 -28.18 -9.01 2.65
CA LEU A 65 -28.15 -8.83 1.20
C LEU A 65 -26.84 -8.19 0.73
N SER A 66 -26.35 -7.16 1.42
CA SER A 66 -25.11 -6.47 1.05
C SER A 66 -23.89 -7.38 1.21
N VAL A 67 -23.83 -8.17 2.28
CA VAL A 67 -22.76 -9.16 2.51
C VAL A 67 -22.81 -10.28 1.46
N VAL A 68 -23.99 -10.77 1.12
CA VAL A 68 -24.17 -11.79 0.06
C VAL A 68 -23.74 -11.24 -1.30
N LEU A 69 -24.13 -10.00 -1.65
CA LEU A 69 -23.69 -9.35 -2.88
C LEU A 69 -22.17 -9.14 -2.93
N LEU A 70 -21.53 -8.91 -1.78
CA LEU A 70 -20.09 -8.76 -1.70
C LEU A 70 -19.37 -10.10 -1.93
N THR A 71 -19.86 -11.20 -1.36
CA THR A 71 -19.22 -12.53 -1.42
C THR A 71 -19.54 -13.32 -2.69
N LEU A 72 -20.58 -12.94 -3.43
CA LEU A 72 -20.98 -13.62 -4.66
C LEU A 72 -19.82 -13.66 -5.69
N PRO A 73 -19.64 -14.80 -6.39
CA PRO A 73 -18.70 -14.89 -7.50
C PRO A 73 -19.06 -13.89 -8.61
N ARG A 74 -18.03 -13.35 -9.29
CA ARG A 74 -18.19 -12.32 -10.34
C ARG A 74 -19.22 -12.68 -11.41
N GLN A 75 -19.26 -13.93 -11.87
CA GLN A 75 -20.18 -14.35 -12.93
C GLN A 75 -21.66 -14.19 -12.51
N HIS A 76 -21.98 -14.63 -11.30
CA HIS A 76 -23.30 -14.49 -10.69
C HIS A 76 -23.66 -13.03 -10.42
N LEU A 77 -22.67 -12.23 -10.00
CA LEU A 77 -22.83 -10.80 -9.78
C LEU A 77 -23.18 -10.05 -11.08
N VAL A 78 -22.46 -10.33 -12.18
CA VAL A 78 -22.75 -9.76 -13.51
C VAL A 78 -24.16 -10.13 -13.95
N GLN A 79 -24.57 -11.40 -13.82
CA GLN A 79 -25.92 -11.83 -14.16
C GLN A 79 -26.98 -11.06 -13.37
N LEU A 80 -26.79 -10.90 -12.05
CA LEU A 80 -27.72 -10.18 -11.19
C LEU A 80 -27.86 -8.70 -11.59
N TYR A 81 -26.74 -8.01 -11.86
CA TYR A 81 -26.78 -6.63 -12.33
C TYR A 81 -27.39 -6.49 -13.73
N LEU A 82 -27.21 -7.46 -14.62
CA LEU A 82 -27.84 -7.46 -15.94
C LEU A 82 -29.37 -7.63 -15.84
N TYR A 83 -29.87 -8.45 -14.91
CA TYR A 83 -31.31 -8.54 -14.66
C TYR A 83 -31.87 -7.21 -14.12
N PHE A 84 -31.17 -6.58 -13.17
CA PHE A 84 -31.57 -5.26 -12.65
C PHE A 84 -31.55 -4.19 -13.75
N LEU A 85 -30.49 -4.17 -14.58
CA LEU A 85 -30.38 -3.26 -15.72
C LEU A 85 -31.52 -3.46 -16.73
N THR A 86 -31.92 -4.70 -16.99
CA THR A 86 -33.05 -5.00 -17.90
C THR A 86 -34.36 -4.45 -17.33
N ALA A 87 -34.62 -4.66 -16.04
CA ALA A 87 -35.81 -4.10 -15.39
C ALA A 87 -35.81 -2.55 -15.45
N LEU A 88 -34.66 -1.92 -15.24
CA LEU A 88 -34.50 -0.46 -15.34
C LEU A 88 -34.71 0.05 -16.77
N LEU A 89 -34.19 -0.66 -17.78
CA LEU A 89 -34.38 -0.31 -19.19
C LEU A 89 -35.86 -0.41 -19.59
N LEU A 90 -36.56 -1.46 -19.17
CA LEU A 90 -38.00 -1.57 -19.40
C LEU A 90 -38.79 -0.44 -18.73
N TYR A 91 -38.41 -0.08 -17.50
CA TYR A 91 -38.98 1.07 -16.81
C TYR A 91 -38.67 2.41 -17.52
N ALA A 92 -37.47 2.57 -18.08
CA ALA A 92 -37.12 3.75 -18.86
C ALA A 92 -37.94 3.84 -20.16
N GLY A 93 -38.13 2.71 -20.86
CA GLY A 93 -39.00 2.63 -22.03
C GLY A 93 -40.44 3.06 -21.73
N HIS A 94 -40.93 2.66 -20.55
CA HIS A 94 -42.23 3.08 -20.02
C HIS A 94 -42.32 4.59 -19.79
N GLN A 95 -41.30 5.18 -19.17
CA GLN A 95 -41.27 6.64 -18.95
C GLN A 95 -41.23 7.41 -20.27
N ILE A 96 -40.40 6.98 -21.23
CA ILE A 96 -40.32 7.61 -22.56
C ILE A 96 -41.67 7.58 -23.27
N SER A 97 -42.38 6.43 -23.24
CA SER A 97 -43.72 6.31 -23.82
C SER A 97 -44.72 7.27 -23.17
N ARG A 98 -44.70 7.34 -21.84
CA ARG A 98 -45.62 8.19 -21.07
C ARG A 98 -45.38 9.67 -21.31
N ASP A 99 -44.12 10.10 -21.35
CA ASP A 99 -43.75 11.49 -21.55
C ASP A 99 -44.01 11.93 -22.99
N TYR A 100 -43.83 11.04 -23.98
CA TYR A 100 -44.24 11.29 -25.36
C TYR A 100 -45.75 11.53 -25.48
N VAL A 101 -46.59 10.64 -24.93
CA VAL A 101 -48.05 10.78 -24.99
C VAL A 101 -48.53 12.04 -24.27
N ARG A 102 -47.94 12.38 -23.12
CA ARG A 102 -48.23 13.64 -22.42
C ARG A 102 -47.91 14.85 -23.29
N SER A 103 -46.73 14.85 -23.92
CA SER A 103 -46.27 15.95 -24.78
C SER A 103 -47.17 16.14 -26.00
N GLU A 104 -47.64 15.06 -26.64
CA GLU A 104 -48.56 15.16 -27.79
C GLU A 104 -49.95 15.67 -27.35
N LEU A 105 -50.42 15.27 -26.16
CA LEU A 105 -51.68 15.77 -25.59
C LEU A 105 -51.64 17.28 -25.33
N GLU A 106 -50.52 17.77 -24.76
CA GLU A 106 -50.30 19.18 -24.47
C GLU A 106 -50.23 20.05 -25.73
N SER A 107 -49.75 19.51 -26.85
CA SER A 107 -49.75 20.23 -28.13
C SER A 107 -51.10 20.29 -28.84
N GLY A 108 -51.99 19.31 -28.62
CA GLY A 108 -53.33 19.28 -29.23
C GLY A 108 -53.36 19.19 -30.77
N TYR A 109 -52.23 18.92 -31.44
CA TYR A 109 -52.14 18.87 -32.90
C TYR A 109 -52.63 17.53 -33.45
N GLU A 110 -53.68 17.51 -34.26
CA GLU A 110 -54.25 16.27 -34.84
C GLU A 110 -53.76 15.95 -36.26
N GLY A 111 -53.04 16.87 -36.90
CA GLY A 111 -52.60 16.70 -38.29
C GLY A 111 -51.49 15.66 -38.49
N PRO A 112 -51.15 15.34 -39.76
CA PRO A 112 -50.02 14.49 -40.08
C PRO A 112 -48.71 15.05 -39.53
N MET A 113 -47.94 14.20 -38.83
CA MET A 113 -46.73 14.61 -38.11
C MET A 113 -45.74 15.41 -38.99
N TYR A 114 -45.58 15.04 -40.28
CA TYR A 114 -44.58 15.62 -41.18
C TYR A 114 -44.81 17.09 -41.54
N LEU A 115 -45.99 17.63 -41.24
CA LEU A 115 -46.34 19.02 -41.49
C LEU A 115 -45.86 19.95 -40.37
N GLU A 116 -45.66 19.43 -39.16
CA GLU A 116 -45.21 20.23 -38.01
C GLU A 116 -43.83 19.75 -37.51
N PRO A 117 -42.76 20.56 -37.68
CA PRO A 117 -41.40 20.17 -37.32
C PRO A 117 -41.23 19.75 -35.85
N LEU A 118 -41.99 20.37 -34.93
CA LEU A 118 -41.95 20.08 -33.49
C LEU A 118 -42.57 18.72 -33.15
N SER A 119 -43.69 18.36 -33.78
CA SER A 119 -44.30 17.03 -33.63
C SER A 119 -43.39 15.94 -34.20
N MET A 120 -42.78 16.18 -35.37
CA MET A 120 -41.79 15.26 -35.93
C MET A 120 -40.56 15.06 -35.03
N ASN A 121 -40.03 16.12 -34.43
CA ASN A 121 -38.88 16.01 -33.53
C ASN A 121 -39.20 15.19 -32.27
N ARG A 122 -40.38 15.41 -31.67
CA ARG A 122 -40.84 14.63 -30.51
C ARG A 122 -41.07 13.16 -30.86
N PHE A 123 -41.64 12.89 -32.03
CA PHE A 123 -41.82 11.52 -32.53
C PHE A 123 -40.47 10.83 -32.77
N MET A 124 -39.54 11.48 -33.46
CA MET A 124 -38.22 10.92 -33.78
C MET A 124 -37.38 10.67 -32.52
N THR A 125 -37.39 11.57 -31.55
CA THR A 125 -36.67 11.38 -30.28
C THR A 125 -37.25 10.24 -29.46
N ALA A 126 -38.59 10.14 -29.35
CA ALA A 126 -39.25 9.01 -28.69
C ALA A 126 -39.01 7.68 -29.41
N LEU A 127 -39.06 7.66 -30.75
CA LEU A 127 -38.81 6.48 -31.58
C LEU A 127 -37.37 5.98 -31.42
N VAL A 128 -36.38 6.87 -31.54
CA VAL A 128 -34.97 6.52 -31.35
C VAL A 128 -34.74 6.03 -29.91
N GLY A 129 -35.29 6.73 -28.92
CA GLY A 129 -35.20 6.33 -27.50
C GLY A 129 -35.74 4.92 -27.25
N GLN A 130 -36.95 4.62 -27.73
CA GLN A 130 -37.56 3.31 -27.53
C GLN A 130 -36.89 2.18 -28.34
N LEU A 131 -36.40 2.44 -29.56
CA LEU A 131 -35.60 1.48 -30.33
C LEU A 131 -34.28 1.16 -29.62
N VAL A 132 -33.61 2.16 -29.07
CA VAL A 132 -32.40 1.97 -28.25
C VAL A 132 -32.72 1.11 -27.02
N VAL A 133 -33.80 1.39 -26.28
CA VAL A 133 -34.20 0.57 -25.14
C VAL A 133 -34.48 -0.89 -25.55
N CYS A 134 -35.24 -1.13 -26.62
CA CYS A 134 -35.57 -2.49 -27.08
C CYS A 134 -34.33 -3.28 -27.52
N THR A 135 -33.41 -2.63 -28.24
CA THR A 135 -32.16 -3.26 -28.71
C THR A 135 -31.20 -3.55 -27.55
N LEU A 136 -31.11 -2.65 -26.58
CA LEU A 136 -30.34 -2.88 -25.35
C LEU A 136 -30.91 -4.03 -24.52
N CYS A 137 -32.24 -4.09 -24.32
CA CYS A 137 -32.89 -5.20 -23.61
C CYS A 137 -32.63 -6.55 -24.29
N SER A 138 -32.76 -6.63 -25.63
CA SER A 138 -32.46 -7.83 -26.41
C SER A 138 -30.99 -8.25 -26.31
N CYS A 139 -30.07 -7.28 -26.35
CA CYS A 139 -28.63 -7.53 -26.20
C CYS A 139 -28.29 -8.05 -24.79
N VAL A 140 -28.84 -7.45 -23.75
CA VAL A 140 -28.61 -7.82 -22.34
C VAL A 140 -29.16 -9.21 -22.05
N MET A 141 -30.37 -9.50 -22.52
CA MET A 141 -31.03 -10.80 -22.31
C MET A 141 -30.54 -11.90 -23.25
N LYS A 142 -29.67 -11.57 -24.21
CA LYS A 142 -29.17 -12.49 -25.25
C LYS A 142 -30.29 -13.20 -26.02
N THR A 143 -31.46 -12.56 -26.17
CA THR A 143 -32.60 -13.09 -26.91
C THR A 143 -32.67 -12.43 -28.29
N LYS A 144 -32.98 -13.19 -29.33
CA LYS A 144 -33.17 -12.65 -30.70
C LYS A 144 -34.57 -12.06 -30.93
N GLN A 145 -35.46 -12.14 -29.94
CA GLN A 145 -36.86 -11.75 -30.05
C GLN A 145 -37.07 -10.32 -29.53
N ILE A 146 -36.70 -9.32 -30.34
CA ILE A 146 -36.82 -7.89 -29.99
C ILE A 146 -38.29 -7.48 -29.76
N TRP A 147 -39.22 -8.14 -30.45
CA TRP A 147 -40.67 -7.87 -30.38
C TRP A 147 -41.26 -8.05 -28.99
N LEU A 148 -40.66 -8.87 -28.12
CA LEU A 148 -41.14 -9.07 -26.75
C LEU A 148 -41.16 -7.74 -25.97
N PHE A 149 -40.12 -6.92 -26.14
CA PHE A 149 -39.94 -5.65 -25.42
C PHE A 149 -40.60 -4.44 -26.10
N SER A 150 -41.33 -4.67 -27.20
CA SER A 150 -41.80 -3.61 -28.09
C SER A 150 -43.16 -3.02 -27.73
N ALA A 151 -43.82 -3.49 -26.66
CA ALA A 151 -45.16 -3.03 -26.30
C ALA A 151 -45.23 -1.51 -26.02
N HIS A 152 -44.14 -0.89 -25.58
CA HIS A 152 -44.02 0.57 -25.44
C HIS A 152 -44.07 1.36 -26.76
N MET A 153 -43.89 0.70 -27.92
CA MET A 153 -43.91 1.30 -29.25
C MET A 153 -45.34 1.50 -29.80
N LEU A 154 -46.35 0.89 -29.17
CA LEU A 154 -47.75 0.93 -29.61
C LEU A 154 -48.30 2.36 -29.78
N PRO A 155 -48.04 3.33 -28.88
CA PRO A 155 -48.51 4.70 -29.06
C PRO A 155 -47.85 5.44 -30.24
N LEU A 156 -46.59 5.13 -30.55
CA LEU A 156 -45.90 5.69 -31.72
C LEU A 156 -46.48 5.13 -33.02
N LEU A 157 -46.75 3.81 -33.06
CA LEU A 157 -47.40 3.16 -34.20
C LEU A 157 -48.81 3.71 -34.41
N ALA A 158 -49.58 3.92 -33.33
CA ALA A 158 -50.90 4.54 -33.40
C ALA A 158 -50.84 5.96 -33.98
N ARG A 159 -49.82 6.75 -33.60
CA ARG A 159 -49.62 8.09 -34.16
C ARG A 159 -49.25 8.05 -35.65
N LEU A 160 -48.43 7.09 -36.07
CA LEU A 160 -48.10 6.88 -37.48
C LEU A 160 -49.34 6.53 -38.31
N CYS A 161 -50.29 5.80 -37.72
CA CYS A 161 -51.59 5.47 -38.32
C CYS A 161 -52.62 6.60 -38.25
N LEU A 162 -52.24 7.82 -37.83
CA LEU A 162 -53.13 8.99 -37.74
C LEU A 162 -54.35 8.77 -36.82
N VAL A 163 -54.19 7.98 -35.77
CA VAL A 163 -55.24 7.75 -34.77
C VAL A 163 -55.51 9.04 -33.96
N PRO A 164 -56.77 9.38 -33.65
CA PRO A 164 -57.12 10.55 -32.85
C PRO A 164 -56.46 10.56 -31.47
N LEU A 165 -56.13 11.74 -30.94
CA LEU A 165 -55.41 11.92 -29.67
C LEU A 165 -56.12 11.24 -28.49
N GLU A 166 -57.46 11.27 -28.45
CA GLU A 166 -58.25 10.59 -27.41
C GLU A 166 -58.05 9.07 -27.42
N THR A 167 -57.92 8.48 -28.60
CA THR A 167 -57.70 7.04 -28.77
C THR A 167 -56.24 6.66 -28.49
N ILE A 168 -55.28 7.55 -28.76
CA ILE A 168 -53.87 7.36 -28.37
C ILE A 168 -53.72 7.23 -26.86
N VAL A 169 -54.51 7.95 -26.06
CA VAL A 169 -54.51 7.80 -24.59
C VAL A 169 -54.98 6.39 -24.18
N ILE A 170 -55.99 5.85 -24.85
CA ILE A 170 -56.50 4.50 -24.61
C ILE A 170 -55.42 3.47 -24.99
N ILE A 171 -54.79 3.61 -26.17
CA ILE A 171 -53.72 2.74 -26.65
C ILE A 171 -52.52 2.78 -25.70
N ASN A 172 -52.14 3.96 -25.20
CA ASN A 172 -51.09 4.10 -24.20
C ASN A 172 -51.46 3.39 -22.90
N LYS A 173 -52.70 3.50 -22.41
CA LYS A 173 -53.13 2.73 -21.23
C LYS A 173 -52.97 1.22 -21.43
N PHE A 174 -53.34 0.69 -22.61
CA PHE A 174 -53.13 -0.73 -22.94
C PHE A 174 -51.64 -1.10 -23.02
N ALA A 175 -50.82 -0.30 -23.69
CA ALA A 175 -49.38 -0.47 -23.75
C ALA A 175 -48.75 -0.47 -22.35
N MET A 176 -49.17 0.46 -21.49
CA MET A 176 -48.72 0.57 -20.10
C MET A 176 -49.09 -0.65 -19.26
N ILE A 177 -50.29 -1.22 -19.44
CA ILE A 177 -50.68 -2.46 -18.77
C ILE A 177 -49.82 -3.63 -19.25
N PHE A 178 -49.63 -3.78 -20.56
CA PHE A 178 -48.86 -4.89 -21.12
C PHE A 178 -47.40 -4.84 -20.69
N THR A 179 -46.81 -3.65 -20.69
CA THR A 179 -45.43 -3.43 -20.26
C THR A 179 -45.24 -3.55 -18.76
N GLY A 180 -46.22 -3.13 -17.96
CA GLY A 180 -46.26 -3.38 -16.53
C GLY A 180 -46.35 -4.87 -16.20
N LEU A 181 -47.16 -5.63 -16.97
CA LEU A 181 -47.23 -7.08 -16.86
C LEU A 181 -45.93 -7.76 -17.29
N GLU A 182 -45.26 -7.26 -18.33
CA GLU A 182 -43.96 -7.75 -18.78
C GLU A 182 -42.87 -7.54 -17.71
N VAL A 183 -42.81 -6.34 -17.13
CA VAL A 183 -41.91 -6.02 -16.02
C VAL A 183 -42.23 -6.89 -14.80
N LEU A 184 -43.50 -7.03 -14.43
CA LEU A 184 -43.92 -7.85 -13.29
C LEU A 184 -43.61 -9.33 -13.50
N TYR A 185 -43.89 -9.86 -14.70
CA TYR A 185 -43.53 -11.23 -15.07
C TYR A 185 -42.02 -11.43 -14.99
N PHE A 186 -41.25 -10.51 -15.54
CA PHE A 186 -39.80 -10.55 -15.50
C PHE A 186 -39.26 -10.53 -14.06
N LEU A 187 -39.76 -9.63 -13.21
CA LEU A 187 -39.38 -9.59 -11.78
C LEU A 187 -39.79 -10.89 -11.07
N ALA A 188 -41.00 -11.40 -11.28
CA ALA A 188 -41.50 -12.60 -10.63
C ALA A 188 -40.71 -13.86 -11.05
N SER A 189 -40.42 -14.02 -12.35
CA SER A 189 -39.61 -15.14 -12.86
C SER A 189 -38.18 -15.11 -12.36
N ASN A 190 -37.62 -13.93 -12.10
CA ASN A 190 -36.25 -13.77 -11.63
C ASN A 190 -36.13 -13.53 -10.11
N LEU A 191 -37.25 -13.50 -9.37
CA LEU A 191 -37.26 -13.18 -7.93
C LEU A 191 -36.45 -14.18 -7.09
N LEU A 192 -36.46 -15.46 -7.48
CA LEU A 192 -35.73 -16.52 -6.79
C LEU A 192 -34.28 -16.67 -7.27
N VAL A 193 -33.88 -15.98 -8.35
CA VAL A 193 -32.53 -16.06 -8.89
C VAL A 193 -31.48 -15.59 -7.86
N PRO A 194 -31.61 -14.42 -7.20
CA PRO A 194 -30.68 -14.00 -6.15
C PRO A 194 -30.57 -15.01 -5.01
N TYR A 195 -31.68 -15.62 -4.59
CA TYR A 195 -31.70 -16.64 -3.54
C TYR A 195 -30.96 -17.91 -3.95
N ASN A 196 -31.22 -18.41 -5.16
CA ASN A 196 -30.56 -19.60 -5.68
C ASN A 196 -29.04 -19.37 -5.88
N LEU A 197 -28.66 -18.19 -6.36
CA LEU A 197 -27.27 -17.76 -6.48
C LEU A 197 -26.58 -17.70 -5.11
N ALA A 198 -27.22 -17.06 -4.12
CA ALA A 198 -26.71 -16.98 -2.75
C ALA A 198 -26.55 -18.37 -2.12
N LYS A 199 -27.51 -19.27 -2.34
CA LYS A 199 -27.46 -20.66 -1.88
C LYS A 199 -26.30 -21.43 -2.53
N SER A 200 -26.02 -21.20 -3.81
CA SER A 200 -24.88 -21.80 -4.50
C SER A 200 -23.55 -21.30 -3.91
N ALA A 201 -23.41 -19.99 -3.75
CA ALA A 201 -22.22 -19.37 -3.17
C ALA A 201 -21.99 -19.83 -1.72
N TYR A 202 -23.06 -19.96 -0.92
CA TYR A 202 -22.96 -20.47 0.44
C TYR A 202 -22.42 -21.92 0.48
N ARG A 203 -22.88 -22.78 -0.43
CA ARG A 203 -22.37 -24.17 -0.52
C ARG A 203 -20.89 -24.20 -0.89
N GLU A 204 -20.45 -23.37 -1.82
CA GLU A 204 -19.03 -23.25 -2.17
C GLU A 204 -18.20 -22.76 -0.97
N LEU A 205 -18.68 -21.76 -0.24
CA LEU A 205 -18.00 -21.24 0.95
C LEU A 205 -17.89 -22.29 2.06
N VAL A 206 -18.96 -23.04 2.33
CA VAL A 206 -18.96 -24.11 3.34
C VAL A 206 -17.97 -25.21 2.96
N GLN A 207 -17.92 -25.63 1.69
CA GLN A 207 -16.94 -26.61 1.22
C GLN A 207 -15.49 -26.13 1.42
N VAL A 208 -15.20 -24.85 1.17
CA VAL A 208 -13.87 -24.28 1.41
C VAL A 208 -13.52 -24.28 2.90
N VAL A 209 -14.48 -23.95 3.77
CA VAL A 209 -14.26 -23.96 5.23
C VAL A 209 -14.04 -25.38 5.76
N GLU A 210 -14.80 -26.36 5.29
CA GLU A 210 -14.64 -27.76 5.70
C GLU A 210 -13.29 -28.34 5.27
N VAL A 211 -12.79 -27.95 4.09
CA VAL A 211 -11.53 -28.49 3.55
C VAL A 211 -10.29 -27.74 4.05
N TYR A 212 -10.33 -26.41 4.11
CA TYR A 212 -9.14 -25.57 4.35
C TYR A 212 -9.22 -24.73 5.64
N GLY A 213 -10.34 -24.74 6.35
CA GLY A 213 -10.56 -23.97 7.56
C GLY A 213 -10.87 -22.48 7.32
N LEU A 214 -11.20 -21.77 8.41
CA LEU A 214 -11.62 -20.36 8.39
C LEU A 214 -10.51 -19.40 7.91
N LEU A 215 -9.25 -19.68 8.24
CA LEU A 215 -8.12 -18.82 7.86
C LEU A 215 -7.91 -18.84 6.34
N ALA A 216 -7.96 -20.02 5.73
CA ALA A 216 -7.85 -20.17 4.29
C ALA A 216 -9.04 -19.55 3.56
N LEU A 217 -10.26 -19.66 4.13
CA LEU A 217 -11.40 -18.91 3.62
C LEU A 217 -11.12 -17.40 3.66
N GLY A 218 -10.63 -16.88 4.78
CA GLY A 218 -10.28 -15.47 4.93
C GLY A 218 -9.26 -15.00 3.89
N MET A 219 -8.16 -15.74 3.69
CA MET A 219 -7.15 -15.43 2.68
C MET A 219 -7.70 -15.56 1.25
N SER A 220 -8.53 -16.58 0.99
CA SER A 220 -9.19 -16.77 -0.30
C SER A 220 -10.11 -15.59 -0.62
N LEU A 221 -10.96 -15.18 0.32
CA LEU A 221 -11.82 -14.01 0.19
C LEU A 221 -10.99 -12.73 0.06
N TRP A 222 -9.92 -12.57 0.82
CA TRP A 222 -9.03 -11.40 0.73
C TRP A 222 -8.49 -11.21 -0.70
N ASN A 223 -8.02 -12.31 -1.31
CA ASN A 223 -7.49 -12.32 -2.66
C ASN A 223 -8.61 -12.21 -3.72
N GLN A 224 -9.73 -12.91 -3.54
CA GLN A 224 -10.86 -12.90 -4.48
C GLN A 224 -11.57 -11.54 -4.52
N LEU A 225 -11.69 -10.87 -3.38
CA LEU A 225 -12.30 -9.54 -3.26
C LEU A 225 -11.32 -8.43 -3.65
N VAL A 226 -10.02 -8.70 -3.66
CA VAL A 226 -8.97 -7.69 -3.81
C VAL A 226 -9.21 -6.56 -2.80
N VAL A 227 -9.39 -6.95 -1.52
CA VAL A 227 -9.90 -6.08 -0.44
C VAL A 227 -9.25 -4.69 -0.40
N PRO A 228 -7.90 -4.57 -0.46
CA PRO A 228 -7.25 -3.25 -0.40
C PRO A 228 -7.69 -2.32 -1.53
N VAL A 229 -7.76 -2.82 -2.76
CA VAL A 229 -8.16 -2.01 -3.94
C VAL A 229 -9.65 -1.69 -3.88
N LEU A 230 -10.47 -2.65 -3.46
CA LEU A 230 -11.92 -2.47 -3.36
C LEU A 230 -12.29 -1.35 -2.38
N PHE A 231 -11.71 -1.36 -1.17
CA PHE A 231 -11.94 -0.31 -0.17
C PHE A 231 -11.37 1.05 -0.58
N MET A 232 -10.22 1.08 -1.27
CA MET A 232 -9.67 2.32 -1.84
C MET A 232 -10.61 2.93 -2.89
N VAL A 233 -11.09 2.14 -3.86
CA VAL A 233 -12.02 2.65 -4.89
C VAL A 233 -13.34 3.12 -4.26
N PHE A 234 -13.88 2.35 -3.31
CA PHE A 234 -15.05 2.76 -2.54
C PHE A 234 -14.86 4.12 -1.86
N TRP A 235 -13.73 4.32 -1.17
CA TRP A 235 -13.43 5.59 -0.49
C TRP A 235 -13.26 6.74 -1.47
N LEU A 236 -12.55 6.52 -2.59
CA LEU A 236 -12.37 7.55 -3.63
C LEU A 236 -13.70 7.97 -4.25
N VAL A 237 -14.63 7.04 -4.46
CA VAL A 237 -15.98 7.35 -4.95
C VAL A 237 -16.74 8.19 -3.92
N LEU A 238 -16.73 7.80 -2.63
CA LEU A 238 -17.35 8.59 -1.57
C LEU A 238 -16.77 10.00 -1.47
N PHE A 239 -15.44 10.10 -1.51
CA PHE A 239 -14.72 11.36 -1.44
C PHE A 239 -15.02 12.27 -2.64
N ALA A 240 -15.05 11.72 -3.85
CA ALA A 240 -15.41 12.45 -5.06
C ALA A 240 -16.86 12.94 -5.03
N LEU A 241 -17.80 12.13 -4.55
CA LEU A 241 -19.19 12.54 -4.37
C LEU A 241 -19.32 13.66 -3.33
N GLN A 242 -18.57 13.58 -2.23
CA GLN A 242 -18.57 14.63 -1.20
C GLN A 242 -18.03 15.96 -1.75
N ILE A 243 -16.91 15.91 -2.47
CA ILE A 243 -16.34 17.08 -3.14
C ILE A 243 -17.33 17.66 -4.16
N TYR A 244 -17.94 16.81 -4.98
CA TYR A 244 -18.89 17.23 -6.00
C TYR A 244 -20.12 17.91 -5.39
N SER A 245 -20.70 17.33 -4.34
CA SER A 245 -21.81 17.93 -3.58
C SER A 245 -21.43 19.31 -3.04
N TYR A 246 -20.20 19.43 -2.52
CA TYR A 246 -19.68 20.69 -2.00
C TYR A 246 -19.53 21.78 -3.07
N PHE A 247 -19.02 21.43 -4.25
CA PHE A 247 -18.89 22.38 -5.36
C PHE A 247 -20.23 22.71 -6.02
N SER A 248 -21.13 21.74 -6.16
CA SER A 248 -22.45 21.94 -6.78
C SER A 248 -23.36 22.86 -5.97
N THR A 249 -23.12 23.00 -4.67
CA THR A 249 -23.89 23.87 -3.77
C THR A 249 -23.31 25.28 -3.66
N ARG A 250 -22.19 25.58 -4.34
CA ARG A 250 -21.49 26.87 -4.22
C ARG A 250 -21.36 27.63 -5.53
N ASP A 251 -21.82 28.88 -5.50
CA ASP A 251 -21.74 29.82 -6.63
C ASP A 251 -20.49 30.73 -6.63
N GLN A 252 -19.63 30.70 -5.60
CA GLN A 252 -18.46 31.60 -5.48
C GLN A 252 -17.11 30.86 -5.34
N PRO A 253 -16.03 31.36 -6.01
CA PRO A 253 -14.70 30.75 -5.93
C PRO A 253 -14.08 30.89 -4.53
N ALA A 254 -13.54 29.79 -4.01
CA ALA A 254 -12.95 29.72 -2.67
C ALA A 254 -11.48 30.20 -2.65
N SER A 255 -11.07 30.87 -1.55
CA SER A 255 -9.66 31.18 -1.27
C SER A 255 -8.85 29.90 -0.97
N ARG A 256 -7.52 29.94 -1.13
CA ARG A 256 -6.62 28.77 -0.96
C ARG A 256 -6.72 28.11 0.42
N GLU A 257 -6.74 28.91 1.49
CA GLU A 257 -6.89 28.40 2.87
C GLU A 257 -8.24 27.70 3.06
N ARG A 258 -9.28 28.21 2.41
CA ARG A 258 -10.61 27.60 2.42
C ARG A 258 -10.57 26.26 1.70
N LEU A 259 -9.89 26.13 0.56
CA LEU A 259 -9.75 24.85 -0.15
C LEU A 259 -9.11 23.74 0.70
N LEU A 260 -8.06 24.06 1.47
CA LEU A 260 -7.43 23.08 2.35
C LEU A 260 -8.36 22.63 3.48
N PHE A 261 -9.06 23.58 4.11
CA PHE A 261 -10.05 23.27 5.13
C PHE A 261 -11.20 22.41 4.57
N LEU A 262 -11.63 22.67 3.34
CA LEU A 262 -12.67 21.89 2.67
C LEU A 262 -12.24 20.48 2.35
N PHE A 263 -11.03 20.31 1.83
CA PHE A 263 -10.45 19.01 1.58
C PHE A 263 -10.38 18.20 2.88
N LEU A 264 -9.84 18.79 3.95
CA LEU A 264 -9.73 18.14 5.26
C LEU A 264 -11.10 17.77 5.86
N THR A 265 -12.07 18.69 5.78
CA THR A 265 -13.45 18.43 6.25
C THR A 265 -14.10 17.31 5.46
N SER A 266 -13.87 17.26 4.14
CA SER A 266 -14.38 16.19 3.28
C SER A 266 -13.78 14.83 3.65
N ILE A 267 -12.47 14.75 3.90
CA ILE A 267 -11.83 13.51 4.39
C ILE A 267 -12.44 13.10 5.74
N ALA A 268 -12.61 14.04 6.67
CA ALA A 268 -13.17 13.76 7.99
C ALA A 268 -14.61 13.23 7.93
N GLU A 269 -15.43 13.76 7.03
CA GLU A 269 -16.78 13.28 6.80
C GLU A 269 -16.81 11.90 6.13
N CYS A 270 -15.84 11.62 5.25
CA CYS A 270 -15.57 10.29 4.70
C CYS A 270 -14.92 9.31 5.72
N CYS A 271 -14.76 9.68 6.99
CA CYS A 271 -14.25 8.81 8.06
C CYS A 271 -15.30 8.54 9.15
N SER A 272 -16.59 8.75 8.85
CA SER A 272 -17.67 8.62 9.83
C SER A 272 -18.08 7.19 10.15
N THR A 273 -17.61 6.19 9.38
CA THR A 273 -17.95 4.79 9.59
C THR A 273 -16.69 3.94 9.62
N PRO A 274 -16.73 2.73 10.20
CA PRO A 274 -15.59 1.81 10.16
C PRO A 274 -15.23 1.40 8.73
N TYR A 275 -16.20 1.27 7.83
CA TYR A 275 -15.96 0.92 6.42
C TYR A 275 -15.21 2.03 5.69
N SER A 276 -15.64 3.28 5.89
CA SER A 276 -15.05 4.45 5.26
C SER A 276 -13.67 4.76 5.85
N LEU A 277 -13.46 4.53 7.15
CA LEU A 277 -12.14 4.60 7.78
C LEU A 277 -11.17 3.56 7.20
N LEU A 278 -11.59 2.29 7.05
CA LEU A 278 -10.77 1.27 6.38
C LEU A 278 -10.45 1.65 4.93
N GLY A 279 -11.41 2.28 4.24
CA GLY A 279 -11.20 2.90 2.93
C GLY A 279 -10.06 3.93 2.92
N LEU A 280 -10.04 4.84 3.89
CA LEU A 280 -8.96 5.82 4.05
C LEU A 280 -7.62 5.12 4.35
N VAL A 281 -7.59 4.12 5.24
CA VAL A 281 -6.38 3.36 5.61
C VAL A 281 -5.72 2.75 4.38
N PHE A 282 -6.48 2.05 3.53
CA PHE A 282 -5.93 1.50 2.30
C PHE A 282 -5.53 2.59 1.30
N THR A 283 -6.31 3.66 1.18
CA THR A 283 -5.97 4.80 0.32
C THR A 283 -4.62 5.41 0.72
N VAL A 284 -4.42 5.67 2.01
CA VAL A 284 -3.16 6.17 2.55
C VAL A 284 -2.02 5.16 2.33
N SER A 285 -2.27 3.87 2.52
CA SER A 285 -1.26 2.83 2.26
C SER A 285 -0.78 2.83 0.80
N PHE A 286 -1.71 2.95 -0.15
CA PHE A 286 -1.37 3.01 -1.58
C PHE A 286 -0.70 4.32 -1.98
N VAL A 287 -1.11 5.46 -1.38
CA VAL A 287 -0.42 6.74 -1.57
C VAL A 287 1.01 6.66 -1.05
N ALA A 288 1.21 6.11 0.16
CA ALA A 288 2.53 5.88 0.73
C ALA A 288 3.38 4.96 -0.16
N LEU A 289 2.84 3.83 -0.61
CA LEU A 289 3.50 2.94 -1.56
C LEU A 289 3.94 3.69 -2.83
N GLY A 290 3.05 4.51 -3.40
CA GLY A 290 3.33 5.32 -4.58
C GLY A 290 4.47 6.33 -4.35
N VAL A 291 4.45 7.06 -3.23
CA VAL A 291 5.48 8.03 -2.85
C VAL A 291 6.83 7.34 -2.62
N LEU A 292 6.86 6.23 -1.91
CA LEU A 292 8.10 5.48 -1.65
C LEU A 292 8.67 4.84 -2.93
N THR A 293 7.80 4.36 -3.82
CA THR A 293 8.20 3.85 -5.14
C THR A 293 8.76 4.98 -6.01
N LEU A 294 8.14 6.16 -5.98
CA LEU A 294 8.61 7.34 -6.68
C LEU A 294 9.97 7.81 -6.14
N CYS A 295 10.16 7.79 -4.81
CA CYS A 295 11.44 8.08 -4.16
C CYS A 295 12.55 7.16 -4.69
N LYS A 296 12.31 5.85 -4.69
CA LYS A 296 13.25 4.85 -5.20
C LYS A 296 13.54 5.04 -6.69
N PHE A 297 12.51 5.27 -7.50
CA PHE A 297 12.65 5.56 -8.92
C PHE A 297 13.46 6.83 -9.17
N TYR A 298 13.23 7.89 -8.39
CA TYR A 298 13.94 9.16 -8.50
C TYR A 298 15.44 8.99 -8.23
N LEU A 299 15.83 8.18 -7.24
CA LEU A 299 17.24 7.92 -6.92
C LEU A 299 17.91 6.95 -7.91
N GLN A 300 17.33 5.78 -8.12
CA GLN A 300 17.99 4.66 -8.81
C GLN A 300 17.60 4.51 -10.30
N GLY A 301 16.59 5.24 -10.77
CA GLY A 301 16.08 5.15 -12.14
C GLY A 301 15.32 3.86 -12.44
N TYR A 302 15.07 3.61 -13.73
CA TYR A 302 14.18 2.53 -14.20
C TYR A 302 14.65 1.11 -13.83
N ARG A 303 15.97 0.87 -13.76
CA ARG A 303 16.53 -0.48 -13.49
C ARG A 303 16.21 -1.01 -12.09
N ALA A 304 15.99 -0.12 -11.13
CA ALA A 304 15.67 -0.50 -9.75
C ALA A 304 14.20 -0.88 -9.53
N PHE A 305 13.32 -0.55 -10.49
CA PHE A 305 11.89 -0.82 -10.40
C PHE A 305 11.56 -2.28 -10.78
N MET A 306 12.32 -2.90 -11.69
CA MET A 306 12.07 -4.27 -12.16
C MET A 306 12.39 -5.37 -11.14
N ASN A 307 13.28 -5.11 -10.18
CA ASN A 307 13.89 -6.15 -9.34
C ASN A 307 13.40 -6.17 -7.87
N ASP A 308 12.35 -5.42 -7.51
CA ASP A 308 11.94 -5.28 -6.11
C ASP A 308 10.50 -5.77 -5.87
N PRO A 309 10.27 -6.77 -4.99
CA PRO A 309 8.93 -7.19 -4.61
C PRO A 309 8.26 -6.09 -3.74
N ALA A 310 7.57 -5.17 -4.41
CA ALA A 310 7.01 -3.94 -3.84
C ALA A 310 5.81 -4.15 -2.88
N MET A 311 5.47 -5.38 -2.48
CA MET A 311 4.12 -5.68 -1.97
C MET A 311 3.82 -5.19 -0.54
N ASN A 312 4.85 -4.85 0.25
CA ASN A 312 4.64 -4.48 1.67
C ASN A 312 4.97 -3.01 2.01
N ARG A 313 5.50 -2.21 1.08
CA ARG A 313 5.82 -0.80 1.36
C ARG A 313 4.54 0.03 1.49
N GLY A 314 4.48 0.91 2.49
CA GLY A 314 3.33 1.79 2.72
C GLY A 314 2.21 1.19 3.58
N MET A 315 2.20 -0.13 3.83
CA MET A 315 1.22 -0.76 4.73
C MET A 315 1.38 -0.27 6.17
N THR A 316 2.63 -0.06 6.61
CA THR A 316 2.97 0.54 7.91
C THR A 316 2.19 1.83 8.13
N GLU A 317 2.07 2.67 7.11
CA GLU A 317 1.46 4.01 7.25
C GLU A 317 -0.05 4.00 7.26
N GLY A 318 -0.67 3.02 6.61
CA GLY A 318 -2.10 2.74 6.81
C GLY A 318 -2.39 2.17 8.19
N VAL A 319 -1.55 1.23 8.66
CA VAL A 319 -1.72 0.61 9.98
C VAL A 319 -1.52 1.64 11.09
N THR A 320 -0.53 2.53 10.99
CA THR A 320 -0.35 3.62 11.96
C THR A 320 -1.56 4.55 11.98
N LEU A 321 -2.10 4.92 10.81
CA LEU A 321 -3.35 5.69 10.73
C LEU A 321 -4.51 4.97 11.43
N LEU A 322 -4.68 3.68 11.17
CA LEU A 322 -5.75 2.87 11.77
C LEU A 322 -5.62 2.83 13.30
N ILE A 323 -4.42 2.53 13.81
CA ILE A 323 -4.15 2.46 15.25
C ILE A 323 -4.47 3.81 15.90
N LEU A 324 -3.99 4.92 15.33
CA LEU A 324 -4.24 6.25 15.87
C LEU A 324 -5.72 6.63 15.80
N ALA A 325 -6.41 6.32 14.71
CA ALA A 325 -7.83 6.62 14.56
C ALA A 325 -8.71 5.85 15.56
N VAL A 326 -8.39 4.57 15.80
CA VAL A 326 -9.09 3.74 16.79
C VAL A 326 -8.79 4.23 18.21
N GLN A 327 -7.52 4.48 18.52
CA GLN A 327 -7.09 4.93 19.85
C GLN A 327 -7.69 6.27 20.25
N THR A 328 -7.86 7.17 19.29
CA THR A 328 -8.40 8.51 19.54
C THR A 328 -9.93 8.58 19.48
N GLY A 329 -10.62 7.46 19.21
CA GLY A 329 -12.07 7.42 19.07
C GLY A 329 -12.60 8.27 17.89
N LEU A 330 -11.83 8.35 16.80
CA LEU A 330 -12.07 9.30 15.70
C LEU A 330 -13.50 9.26 15.13
N ILE A 331 -14.11 8.07 15.10
CA ILE A 331 -15.46 7.84 14.56
C ILE A 331 -16.55 8.50 15.42
N GLU A 332 -16.37 8.58 16.74
CA GLU A 332 -17.40 9.09 17.67
C GLU A 332 -17.42 10.63 17.75
N LEU A 333 -16.38 11.29 17.26
CA LEU A 333 -16.25 12.74 17.32
C LEU A 333 -17.16 13.47 16.32
N GLN A 334 -17.59 14.67 16.70
CA GLN A 334 -18.27 15.60 15.78
C GLN A 334 -17.35 16.02 14.63
N VAL A 335 -17.92 16.36 13.47
CA VAL A 335 -17.18 16.60 12.21
C VAL A 335 -16.02 17.59 12.35
N VAL A 336 -16.19 18.70 13.07
CA VAL A 336 -15.14 19.72 13.24
C VAL A 336 -13.96 19.19 14.08
N HIS A 337 -14.25 18.60 15.24
CA HIS A 337 -13.24 18.01 16.12
C HIS A 337 -12.55 16.82 15.44
N ARG A 338 -13.31 16.02 14.70
CA ARG A 338 -12.80 14.92 13.88
C ARG A 338 -11.85 15.43 12.80
N ALA A 339 -12.19 16.50 12.09
CA ALA A 339 -11.32 17.08 11.07
C ALA A 339 -10.01 17.60 11.65
N PHE A 340 -10.08 18.25 12.81
CA PHE A 340 -8.90 18.70 13.55
C PHE A 340 -8.00 17.53 13.95
N LEU A 341 -8.53 16.51 14.63
CA LEU A 341 -7.76 15.35 15.05
C LEU A 341 -7.21 14.55 13.86
N LEU A 342 -8.02 14.37 12.81
CA LEU A 342 -7.59 13.72 11.59
C LEU A 342 -6.44 14.46 10.91
N SER A 343 -6.40 15.80 10.97
CA SER A 343 -5.26 16.56 10.47
C SER A 343 -3.96 16.21 11.20
N ILE A 344 -4.01 16.03 12.53
CA ILE A 344 -2.87 15.62 13.34
C ILE A 344 -2.43 14.21 12.95
N ILE A 345 -3.37 13.27 12.82
CA ILE A 345 -3.08 11.89 12.38
C ILE A 345 -2.44 11.89 10.98
N LEU A 346 -2.97 12.67 10.04
CA LEU A 346 -2.40 12.79 8.70
C LEU A 346 -0.99 13.42 8.73
N PHE A 347 -0.71 14.37 9.63
CA PHE A 347 0.65 14.87 9.82
C PHE A 347 1.61 13.80 10.33
N ILE A 348 1.19 12.95 11.27
CA ILE A 348 2.00 11.82 11.74
C ILE A 348 2.32 10.86 10.59
N VAL A 349 1.31 10.53 9.78
CA VAL A 349 1.46 9.67 8.60
C VAL A 349 2.40 10.29 7.57
N VAL A 350 2.32 11.60 7.34
CA VAL A 350 3.26 12.29 6.44
C VAL A 350 4.67 12.25 7.01
N ALA A 351 4.84 12.47 8.31
CA ALA A 351 6.14 12.37 8.98
C ALA A 351 6.74 10.97 8.87
N SER A 352 5.94 9.91 9.05
CA SER A 352 6.41 8.52 8.90
C SER A 352 6.77 8.19 7.44
N ILE A 353 6.01 8.67 6.44
CA ILE A 353 6.38 8.53 5.02
C ILE A 353 7.74 9.20 4.75
N LEU A 354 7.98 10.40 5.29
CA LEU A 354 9.27 11.10 5.12
C LEU A 354 10.41 10.33 5.79
N GLN A 355 10.17 9.72 6.96
CA GLN A 355 11.14 8.85 7.62
C GLN A 355 11.46 7.61 6.77
N SER A 356 10.46 6.93 6.22
CA SER A 356 10.69 5.79 5.31
C SER A 356 11.41 6.22 4.02
N MET A 357 11.17 7.44 3.51
CA MET A 357 11.93 7.98 2.39
C MET A 357 13.40 8.16 2.74
N LEU A 358 13.70 8.63 3.96
CA LEU A 358 15.07 8.77 4.46
C LEU A 358 15.78 7.43 4.60
N GLU A 359 15.11 6.41 5.15
CA GLU A 359 15.68 5.06 5.29
C GLU A 359 16.07 4.45 3.94
N ILE A 360 15.33 4.78 2.88
CA ILE A 360 15.68 4.38 1.51
C ILE A 360 16.84 5.25 0.98
N ALA A 361 16.82 6.56 1.22
CA ALA A 361 17.78 7.50 0.65
C ALA A 361 19.18 7.39 1.28
N ASP A 362 19.27 7.20 2.60
CA ASP A 362 20.51 7.23 3.37
C ASP A 362 21.62 6.30 2.83
N PRO A 363 21.41 4.97 2.69
CA PRO A 363 22.45 4.09 2.16
C PRO A 363 22.80 4.40 0.71
N ILE A 364 21.86 4.89 -0.11
CA ILE A 364 22.09 5.22 -1.52
C ILE A 364 22.94 6.49 -1.64
N VAL A 365 22.65 7.51 -0.84
CA VAL A 365 23.39 8.79 -0.84
C VAL A 365 24.81 8.58 -0.33
N LEU A 366 24.98 7.83 0.76
CA LEU A 366 26.30 7.50 1.30
C LEU A 366 27.11 6.62 0.35
N ALA A 367 26.49 5.61 -0.27
CA ALA A 367 27.14 4.80 -1.29
C ALA A 367 27.53 5.64 -2.51
N LEU A 368 26.67 6.58 -2.94
CA LEU A 368 26.96 7.47 -4.06
C LEU A 368 28.11 8.44 -3.75
N GLY A 369 28.20 8.95 -2.51
CA GLY A 369 29.33 9.78 -2.07
C GLY A 369 30.64 8.98 -2.03
N ALA A 370 30.59 7.73 -1.57
CA ALA A 370 31.76 6.86 -1.53
C ALA A 370 32.18 6.35 -2.92
N SER A 371 31.22 6.14 -3.83
CA SER A 371 31.49 5.82 -5.22
C SER A 371 31.97 7.09 -5.93
N ARG A 372 33.21 7.10 -6.45
CA ARG A 372 33.80 8.24 -7.19
C ARG A 372 33.17 8.43 -8.58
N ASP A 373 31.85 8.50 -8.61
CA ASP A 373 30.98 8.36 -9.77
C ASP A 373 30.68 9.75 -10.36
N LYS A 374 31.43 10.20 -11.38
CA LYS A 374 31.42 11.59 -11.88
C LYS A 374 30.10 12.12 -12.47
N SER A 375 29.02 11.33 -12.47
CA SER A 375 27.74 11.70 -13.05
C SER A 375 26.99 12.74 -12.20
N LEU A 376 27.15 14.02 -12.54
CA LEU A 376 26.51 15.15 -11.83
C LEU A 376 24.99 14.99 -11.65
N TRP A 377 24.31 14.34 -12.61
CA TRP A 377 22.87 14.11 -12.53
C TRP A 377 22.47 13.13 -11.41
N LYS A 378 23.29 12.12 -11.11
CA LYS A 378 23.02 11.22 -9.97
C LYS A 378 23.17 11.97 -8.64
N HIS A 379 24.24 12.74 -8.51
CA HIS A 379 24.49 13.59 -7.34
C HIS A 379 23.41 14.65 -7.15
N PHE A 380 22.99 15.32 -8.23
CA PHE A 380 21.93 16.32 -8.17
C PHE A 380 20.61 15.74 -7.64
N ARG A 381 20.19 14.56 -8.14
CA ARG A 381 18.96 13.89 -7.66
C ARG A 381 19.07 13.45 -6.21
N ALA A 382 20.22 12.93 -5.79
CA ALA A 382 20.44 12.53 -4.40
C ALA A 382 20.37 13.74 -3.45
N VAL A 383 21.11 14.80 -3.76
CA VAL A 383 21.18 16.01 -2.93
C VAL A 383 19.86 16.79 -2.92
N SER A 384 19.15 16.88 -4.05
CA SER A 384 17.84 17.55 -4.10
C SER A 384 16.80 16.85 -3.23
N LEU A 385 16.78 15.50 -3.22
CA LEU A 385 15.91 14.73 -2.35
C LEU A 385 16.27 14.94 -0.87
N CYS A 386 17.55 14.91 -0.51
CA CYS A 386 17.99 15.19 0.85
C CYS A 386 17.62 16.62 1.27
N LEU A 387 17.77 17.62 0.40
CA LEU A 387 17.37 19.00 0.73
C LEU A 387 15.86 19.09 0.98
N PHE A 388 15.04 18.39 0.19
CA PHE A 388 13.61 18.27 0.44
C PHE A 388 13.31 17.60 1.79
N LEU A 389 13.96 16.47 2.09
CA LEU A 389 13.81 15.75 3.36
C LEU A 389 14.38 16.52 4.57
N LEU A 390 15.23 17.52 4.36
CA LEU A 390 15.70 18.42 5.43
C LEU A 390 14.69 19.54 5.70
N VAL A 391 14.24 20.21 4.63
CA VAL A 391 13.43 21.44 4.76
C VAL A 391 11.98 21.11 5.08
N PHE A 392 11.40 20.07 4.47
CA PHE A 392 9.97 19.79 4.58
C PHE A 392 9.54 19.32 5.99
N PRO A 393 10.23 18.37 6.67
CA PRO A 393 9.87 18.02 8.05
C PRO A 393 10.15 19.16 9.04
N ALA A 394 11.21 19.94 8.85
CA ALA A 394 11.50 21.12 9.68
C ALA A 394 10.41 22.20 9.53
N TYR A 395 9.96 22.45 8.29
CA TYR A 395 8.83 23.33 8.02
C TYR A 395 7.54 22.80 8.64
N MET A 396 7.27 21.50 8.54
CA MET A 396 6.14 20.88 9.22
C MET A 396 6.17 21.10 10.74
N ALA A 397 7.31 20.84 11.38
CA ALA A 397 7.48 21.08 12.81
C ALA A 397 7.22 22.54 13.17
N TYR A 398 7.75 23.49 12.39
CA TYR A 398 7.51 24.92 12.58
C TYR A 398 6.02 25.29 12.47
N MET A 399 5.34 24.79 11.45
CA MET A 399 3.90 25.03 11.25
C MET A 399 3.09 24.47 12.41
N ILE A 400 3.42 23.27 12.90
CA ILE A 400 2.74 22.68 14.05
C ILE A 400 2.92 23.54 15.30
N CYS A 401 4.14 24.02 15.59
CA CYS A 401 4.41 24.91 16.73
C CYS A 401 3.67 26.25 16.66
N GLN A 402 3.39 26.76 15.46
CA GLN A 402 2.73 28.06 15.29
C GLN A 402 1.20 27.95 15.44
N PHE A 403 0.61 26.87 14.94
CA PHE A 403 -0.85 26.74 14.86
C PHE A 403 -1.48 26.06 16.08
N PHE A 404 -0.71 25.23 16.81
CA PHE A 404 -1.25 24.40 17.88
C PHE A 404 -0.59 24.75 19.21
N HIS A 405 -1.38 24.66 20.28
CA HIS A 405 -0.81 24.70 21.62
C HIS A 405 0.00 23.42 21.88
N MET A 406 1.11 23.58 22.58
CA MET A 406 2.08 22.51 22.79
C MET A 406 1.61 21.56 23.89
N ASP A 407 0.90 20.51 23.50
CA ASP A 407 0.56 19.38 24.37
C ASP A 407 1.60 18.26 24.25
N PHE A 408 1.70 17.36 25.22
CA PHE A 408 2.64 16.22 25.17
C PHE A 408 2.56 15.41 23.87
N TRP A 409 1.35 15.12 23.41
CA TRP A 409 1.13 14.38 22.16
C TRP A 409 1.74 15.09 20.95
N LEU A 410 1.55 16.40 20.88
CA LEU A 410 2.10 17.21 19.80
C LEU A 410 3.62 17.27 19.87
N LEU A 411 4.18 17.32 21.08
CA LEU A 411 5.62 17.34 21.29
C LEU A 411 6.30 16.07 20.76
N ILE A 412 5.67 14.89 20.91
CA ILE A 412 6.18 13.64 20.32
C ILE A 412 6.28 13.77 18.79
N ILE A 413 5.25 14.34 18.15
CA ILE A 413 5.16 14.50 16.69
C ILE A 413 6.22 15.48 16.17
N ILE A 414 6.34 16.62 16.85
CA ILE A 414 7.33 17.66 16.54
C ILE A 414 8.74 17.09 16.68
N SER A 415 8.99 16.36 17.78
CA SER A 415 10.28 15.69 18.02
C SER A 415 10.62 14.72 16.90
N SER A 416 9.69 13.86 16.48
CA SER A 416 9.92 12.94 15.36
C SER A 416 10.33 13.68 14.07
N SER A 417 9.68 14.80 13.75
CA SER A 417 9.98 15.59 12.55
C SER A 417 11.36 16.28 12.63
N ILE A 418 11.74 16.75 13.82
CA ILE A 418 13.07 17.31 14.09
C ILE A 418 14.14 16.24 13.99
N LEU A 419 13.90 15.03 14.53
CA LEU A 419 14.81 13.89 14.44
C LEU A 419 15.09 13.53 12.98
N THR A 420 14.06 13.40 12.14
CA THR A 420 14.23 13.15 10.70
C THR A 420 15.11 14.22 10.04
N SER A 421 14.88 15.49 10.36
CA SER A 421 15.68 16.61 9.82
C SER A 421 17.15 16.55 10.27
N LEU A 422 17.40 16.21 11.55
CA LEU A 422 18.75 16.05 12.10
C LEU A 422 19.49 14.87 11.46
N GLN A 423 18.80 13.75 11.20
CA GLN A 423 19.37 12.59 10.51
C GLN A 423 19.81 12.95 9.10
N VAL A 424 18.94 13.61 8.32
CA VAL A 424 19.25 14.09 6.96
C VAL A 424 20.45 15.04 6.97
N LEU A 425 20.51 15.94 7.96
CA LEU A 425 21.63 16.87 8.10
C LEU A 425 22.96 16.11 8.34
N GLY A 426 22.94 15.07 9.17
CA GLY A 426 24.08 14.19 9.40
C GLY A 426 24.55 13.49 8.12
N THR A 427 23.63 12.87 7.38
CA THR A 427 23.91 12.20 6.09
C THR A 427 24.46 13.18 5.06
N LEU A 428 23.85 14.36 4.93
CA LEU A 428 24.28 15.39 3.98
C LEU A 428 25.69 15.89 4.32
N PHE A 429 26.01 16.05 5.61
CA PHE A 429 27.34 16.46 6.04
C PHE A 429 28.40 15.40 5.67
N ILE A 430 28.13 14.12 5.94
CA ILE A 430 29.03 13.02 5.56
C ILE A 430 29.20 12.96 4.04
N TYR A 431 28.12 13.12 3.29
CA TYR A 431 28.16 13.19 1.83
C TYR A 431 29.04 14.35 1.34
N VAL A 432 28.89 15.55 1.92
CA VAL A 432 29.75 16.71 1.57
C VAL A 432 31.21 16.42 1.88
N LEU A 433 31.53 15.73 2.98
CA LEU A 433 32.90 15.29 3.27
C LEU A 433 33.47 14.39 2.17
N PHE A 434 32.70 13.39 1.70
CA PHE A 434 33.13 12.53 0.60
C PHE A 434 33.35 13.32 -0.71
N MET A 435 32.44 14.25 -1.03
CA MET A 435 32.62 15.09 -2.22
C MET A 435 33.86 15.99 -2.10
N VAL A 436 34.11 16.58 -0.93
CA VAL A 436 35.31 17.39 -0.68
C VAL A 436 36.58 16.54 -0.82
N GLU A 437 36.56 15.30 -0.33
CA GLU A 437 37.68 14.36 -0.50
C GLU A 437 37.95 14.06 -1.99
N GLU A 438 36.90 13.92 -2.82
CA GLU A 438 37.06 13.72 -4.27
C GLU A 438 37.73 14.92 -4.96
N PHE A 439 37.39 16.15 -4.57
CA PHE A 439 37.96 17.36 -5.18
C PHE A 439 39.39 17.67 -4.69
N ARG A 440 39.79 17.11 -3.54
CA ARG A 440 41.12 17.35 -2.96
C ARG A 440 42.16 16.46 -3.65
N LYS A 441 43.30 17.05 -4.02
CA LYS A 441 44.44 16.31 -4.61
C LYS A 441 45.18 15.44 -3.58
N GLU A 442 45.15 15.84 -2.32
CA GLU A 442 45.76 15.12 -1.21
C GLU A 442 44.66 14.55 -0.29
N PRO A 443 44.71 13.23 0.03
CA PRO A 443 43.72 12.59 0.88
C PRO A 443 43.73 13.20 2.28
N VAL A 444 42.55 13.36 2.88
CA VAL A 444 42.44 13.91 4.25
C VAL A 444 42.90 12.84 5.24
N GLU A 445 44.05 13.06 5.87
CA GLU A 445 44.47 12.26 7.01
C GLU A 445 43.38 12.31 8.09
N ASN A 446 42.88 11.14 8.50
CA ASN A 446 41.85 10.94 9.53
C ASN A 446 40.38 11.24 9.13
N MET A 447 39.99 11.13 7.85
CA MET A 447 38.59 11.27 7.44
C MET A 447 37.62 10.40 8.27
N ASP A 448 37.97 9.15 8.57
CA ASP A 448 37.11 8.25 9.36
C ASP A 448 36.91 8.68 10.81
N ASP A 449 37.86 9.44 11.37
CA ASP A 449 37.71 10.03 12.70
C ASP A 449 36.79 11.26 12.60
N VAL A 450 36.88 12.07 11.53
CA VAL A 450 35.94 13.19 11.29
C VAL A 450 34.51 12.68 11.07
N ILE A 451 34.31 11.67 10.21
CA ILE A 451 33.00 11.03 9.99
C ILE A 451 32.45 10.48 11.31
N TYR A 452 33.30 9.89 12.15
CA TYR A 452 32.91 9.42 13.47
C TYR A 452 32.47 10.57 14.40
N TYR A 453 33.21 11.67 14.45
CA TYR A 453 32.81 12.83 15.26
C TYR A 453 31.47 13.40 14.78
N VAL A 454 31.28 13.53 13.47
CA VAL A 454 29.99 13.96 12.88
C VAL A 454 28.88 13.01 13.30
N ASN A 455 29.08 11.70 13.10
CA ASN A 455 28.10 10.67 13.47
C ASN A 455 27.78 10.67 14.97
N GLY A 456 28.80 10.85 15.80
CA GLY A 456 28.64 11.00 17.24
C GLY A 456 27.86 12.26 17.61
N THR A 457 28.12 13.40 16.96
CA THR A 457 27.45 14.67 17.27
C THR A 457 25.96 14.63 16.95
N TYR A 458 25.55 14.18 15.76
CA TYR A 458 24.12 14.16 15.44
C TYR A 458 23.38 13.07 16.23
N ARG A 459 23.99 11.91 16.50
CA ARG A 459 23.41 10.89 17.39
C ARG A 459 23.25 11.38 18.83
N LEU A 460 24.20 12.19 19.31
CA LEU A 460 24.07 12.84 20.62
C LEU A 460 22.91 13.84 20.62
N LEU A 461 22.78 14.67 19.57
CA LEU A 461 21.66 15.58 19.43
C LEU A 461 20.31 14.84 19.38
N GLU A 462 20.21 13.75 18.62
CA GLU A 462 19.03 12.88 18.60
C GLU A 462 18.68 12.35 19.99
N PHE A 463 19.67 11.89 20.76
CA PHE A 463 19.48 11.42 22.12
C PHE A 463 19.01 12.54 23.05
N LEU A 464 19.59 13.73 22.95
CA LEU A 464 19.19 14.89 23.74
C LEU A 464 17.74 15.31 23.46
N VAL A 465 17.33 15.33 22.19
CA VAL A 465 15.93 15.64 21.82
C VAL A 465 14.98 14.60 22.40
N ALA A 466 15.30 13.29 22.31
CA ALA A 466 14.49 12.24 22.92
C ALA A 466 14.39 12.39 24.45
N LEU A 467 15.48 12.73 25.13
CA LEU A 467 15.50 12.96 26.56
C LEU A 467 14.63 14.16 26.96
N CYS A 468 14.64 15.24 26.19
CA CYS A 468 13.77 16.40 26.41
C CYS A 468 12.28 16.03 26.31
N VAL A 469 11.89 15.18 25.35
CA VAL A 469 10.50 14.71 25.23
C VAL A 469 10.08 13.89 26.46
N VAL A 470 10.92 12.97 26.92
CA VAL A 470 10.63 12.17 28.12
C VAL A 470 10.53 13.06 29.35
N ALA A 471 11.46 14.01 29.53
CA ALA A 471 11.43 14.93 30.66
C ALA A 471 10.14 15.76 30.69
N TYR A 472 9.72 16.28 29.54
CA TYR A 472 8.46 16.99 29.42
C TYR A 472 7.25 16.08 29.70
N GLY A 473 7.20 14.88 29.11
CA GLY A 473 6.12 13.93 29.32
C GLY A 473 5.98 13.48 30.77
N VAL A 474 7.10 13.24 31.46
CA VAL A 474 7.12 12.94 32.89
C VAL A 474 6.62 14.15 33.70
N SER A 475 7.03 15.38 33.34
CA SER A 475 6.55 16.58 34.01
C SER A 475 5.03 16.78 33.85
N GLU A 476 4.50 16.56 32.65
CA GLU A 476 3.05 16.63 32.40
C GLU A 476 2.28 15.54 33.16
N THR A 477 2.84 14.33 33.25
CA THR A 477 2.21 13.21 33.98
C THR A 477 2.18 13.43 35.49
N ILE A 478 3.20 14.11 36.04
CA ILE A 478 3.31 14.39 37.48
C ILE A 478 2.45 15.59 37.88
N PHE A 479 2.42 16.65 37.07
CA PHE A 479 1.76 17.92 37.40
C PHE A 479 0.37 18.08 36.75
N GLY A 480 0.04 17.28 35.74
CA GLY A 480 -1.24 17.31 35.01
C GLY A 480 -2.18 16.17 35.38
N GLU A 481 -3.14 15.89 34.49
CA GLU A 481 -4.08 14.77 34.66
C GLU A 481 -3.40 13.44 34.30
N TRP A 482 -3.37 12.53 35.26
CA TRP A 482 -2.77 11.22 35.05
C TRP A 482 -3.62 10.37 34.11
N THR A 483 -3.04 9.97 32.97
CA THR A 483 -3.67 9.02 32.03
C THR A 483 -2.83 7.75 31.90
N VAL A 484 -3.49 6.59 31.95
CA VAL A 484 -2.84 5.28 31.75
C VAL A 484 -2.20 5.22 30.37
N MET A 485 -2.88 5.73 29.34
CA MET A 485 -2.39 5.75 27.98
C MET A 485 -1.13 6.61 27.81
N GLY A 486 -1.10 7.81 28.40
CA GLY A 486 0.09 8.66 28.39
C GLY A 486 1.28 7.98 29.07
N SER A 487 1.03 7.32 30.21
CA SER A 487 2.06 6.59 30.96
C SER A 487 2.67 5.41 30.18
N VAL A 488 1.83 4.62 29.49
CA VAL A 488 2.30 3.50 28.65
C VAL A 488 3.16 4.02 27.48
N ILE A 489 2.78 5.12 26.85
CA ILE A 489 3.53 5.70 25.73
C ILE A 489 4.85 6.27 26.20
N ILE A 490 4.91 6.94 27.36
CA ILE A 490 6.17 7.41 27.93
C ILE A 490 7.11 6.23 28.20
N PHE A 491 6.59 5.10 28.70
CA PHE A 491 7.39 3.89 28.92
C PHE A 491 7.94 3.33 27.60
N ILE A 492 7.09 3.16 26.59
CA ILE A 492 7.49 2.69 25.24
C ILE A 492 8.51 3.65 24.63
N HIS A 493 8.27 4.96 24.69
CA HIS A 493 9.16 5.98 24.16
C HIS A 493 10.51 5.98 24.89
N SER A 494 10.51 5.84 26.21
CA SER A 494 11.73 5.75 27.02
C SER A 494 12.55 4.50 26.67
N TYR A 495 11.90 3.37 26.40
CA TYR A 495 12.59 2.16 25.99
C TYR A 495 13.21 2.31 24.58
N TYR A 496 12.41 2.66 23.58
CA TYR A 496 12.87 2.68 22.19
C TYR A 496 13.70 3.92 21.82
N ASN A 497 13.29 5.12 22.23
CA ASN A 497 13.96 6.37 21.82
C ASN A 497 15.13 6.77 22.72
N VAL A 498 15.16 6.30 23.98
CA VAL A 498 16.22 6.64 24.94
C VAL A 498 17.11 5.44 25.25
N TRP A 499 16.57 4.37 25.84
CA TRP A 499 17.38 3.24 26.29
C TRP A 499 18.07 2.50 25.14
N LEU A 500 17.31 2.07 24.12
CA LEU A 500 17.87 1.34 22.98
C LEU A 500 18.89 2.20 22.21
N ARG A 501 18.58 3.48 22.00
CA ARG A 501 19.50 4.44 21.36
C ARG A 501 20.79 4.64 22.16
N ALA A 502 20.69 4.76 23.49
CA ALA A 502 21.85 4.85 24.37
C ALA A 502 22.70 3.57 24.33
N GLN A 503 22.08 2.39 24.34
CA GLN A 503 22.77 1.10 24.22
C GLN A 503 23.55 1.00 22.88
N LEU A 504 22.93 1.39 21.77
CA LEU A 504 23.58 1.40 20.45
C LEU A 504 24.76 2.39 20.40
N GLY A 505 24.59 3.59 20.97
CA GLY A 505 25.66 4.57 21.11
C GLY A 505 26.81 4.06 21.98
N TRP A 506 26.48 3.44 23.12
CA TRP A 506 27.46 2.90 24.06
C TRP A 506 28.27 1.75 23.45
N LYS A 507 27.62 0.83 22.75
CA LYS A 507 28.29 -0.27 22.03
C LYS A 507 29.27 0.28 20.98
N SER A 508 28.86 1.31 20.23
CA SER A 508 29.71 1.97 19.22
C SER A 508 30.94 2.62 19.84
N PHE A 509 30.77 3.27 21.00
CA PHE A 509 31.85 3.88 21.76
C PHE A 509 32.83 2.84 22.33
N LEU A 510 32.32 1.76 22.93
CA LEU A 510 33.14 0.68 23.49
C LEU A 510 34.03 0.03 22.42
N LEU A 511 33.47 -0.35 21.27
CA LEU A 511 34.23 -0.95 20.16
C LEU A 511 35.38 -0.04 19.70
N ARG A 512 35.14 1.27 19.62
CA ARG A 512 36.18 2.25 19.26
C ARG A 512 37.26 2.38 20.33
N ARG A 513 36.88 2.42 21.60
CA ARG A 513 37.82 2.46 22.73
C ARG A 513 38.69 1.20 22.76
N ASP A 514 38.09 0.05 22.51
CA ASP A 514 38.79 -1.24 22.50
C ASP A 514 39.76 -1.34 21.33
N ALA A 515 39.38 -0.88 20.14
CA ALA A 515 40.29 -0.80 19.00
C ALA A 515 41.48 0.17 19.24
N VAL A 516 41.24 1.34 19.88
CA VAL A 516 42.32 2.27 20.24
C VAL A 516 43.26 1.64 21.28
N ASN A 517 42.72 0.95 22.29
CA ASN A 517 43.50 0.26 23.30
C ASN A 517 44.33 -0.88 22.69
N LYS A 518 43.74 -1.68 21.80
CA LYS A 518 44.44 -2.74 21.06
C LYS A 518 45.61 -2.18 20.26
N ILE A 519 45.41 -1.10 19.50
CA ILE A 519 46.50 -0.46 18.74
C ILE A 519 47.60 0.07 19.66
N LYS A 520 47.25 0.71 20.78
CA LYS A 520 48.24 1.17 21.77
C LYS A 520 49.04 0.04 22.42
N SER A 521 48.48 -1.17 22.49
CA SER A 521 49.14 -2.33 23.06
C SER A 521 50.10 -3.04 22.10
N LEU A 522 50.06 -2.72 20.80
CA LEU A 522 50.93 -3.33 19.81
C LEU A 522 52.30 -2.64 19.76
N PRO A 523 53.40 -3.41 19.61
CA PRO A 523 54.73 -2.84 19.44
C PRO A 523 54.83 -2.10 18.10
N VAL A 524 55.51 -0.95 18.12
CA VAL A 524 55.85 -0.18 16.91
C VAL A 524 57.14 -0.76 16.33
N ALA A 525 57.17 -1.01 15.02
CA ALA A 525 58.33 -1.53 14.31
C ALA A 525 59.51 -0.55 14.36
N THR A 526 60.72 -1.05 14.61
CA THR A 526 61.94 -0.24 14.47
C THR A 526 62.25 0.04 12.99
N LYS A 527 63.09 1.04 12.72
CA LYS A 527 63.50 1.36 11.35
C LYS A 527 64.23 0.19 10.70
N GLU A 528 65.06 -0.55 11.44
CA GLU A 528 65.76 -1.72 10.88
C GLU A 528 64.79 -2.85 10.53
N GLN A 529 63.76 -3.09 11.36
CA GLN A 529 62.73 -4.10 11.07
C GLN A 529 61.90 -3.75 9.84
N LEU A 530 61.63 -2.46 9.64
CA LEU A 530 60.86 -1.96 8.50
C LEU A 530 61.67 -2.04 7.20
N GLU A 531 62.95 -1.69 7.26
CA GLU A 531 63.90 -1.82 6.15
C GLU A 531 64.16 -3.29 5.77
N GLN A 532 64.17 -4.20 6.75
CA GLN A 532 64.27 -5.65 6.51
C GLN A 532 63.00 -6.25 5.91
N HIS A 533 61.82 -5.79 6.34
CA HIS A 533 60.54 -6.26 5.81
C HIS A 533 60.31 -5.76 4.37
N ASN A 534 60.70 -4.51 4.06
CA ASN A 534 60.67 -3.88 2.74
C ASN A 534 59.41 -4.21 1.90
N ASP A 535 58.24 -4.00 2.49
CA ASP A 535 56.94 -4.28 1.84
C ASP A 535 55.97 -3.12 2.09
N ILE A 536 54.89 -3.11 1.32
CA ILE A 536 53.81 -2.12 1.42
C ILE A 536 52.75 -2.56 2.42
N CYS A 537 51.99 -1.62 2.98
CA CYS A 537 50.88 -1.99 3.86
C CYS A 537 49.77 -2.70 3.06
N ALA A 538 49.47 -3.95 3.38
CA ALA A 538 48.45 -4.75 2.67
C ALA A 538 47.01 -4.20 2.74
N ILE A 539 46.76 -3.17 3.56
CA ILE A 539 45.44 -2.53 3.68
C ILE A 539 45.30 -1.36 2.70
N CYS A 540 46.31 -0.49 2.58
CA CYS A 540 46.24 0.72 1.76
C CYS A 540 47.16 0.69 0.52
N TYR A 541 47.98 -0.35 0.38
CA TYR A 541 48.97 -0.53 -0.70
C TYR A 541 49.97 0.62 -0.84
N GLN A 542 50.30 1.30 0.27
CA GLN A 542 51.30 2.37 0.32
C GLN A 542 52.50 1.96 1.18
N ASP A 543 53.65 2.59 0.90
CA ASP A 543 54.90 2.37 1.65
C ASP A 543 54.73 2.67 3.15
N MET A 544 55.33 1.82 3.97
CA MET A 544 55.32 1.99 5.43
C MET A 544 56.53 2.79 5.88
N LYS A 545 56.31 4.02 6.36
CA LYS A 545 57.33 4.79 7.09
C LYS A 545 57.30 4.50 8.60
N THR A 546 56.14 4.09 9.10
CA THR A 546 55.88 3.65 10.47
C THR A 546 54.87 2.50 10.42
N ALA A 547 55.10 1.44 11.20
CA ALA A 547 54.23 0.28 11.25
C ALA A 547 54.04 -0.23 12.68
N VAL A 548 52.89 -0.84 12.94
CA VAL A 548 52.62 -1.65 14.14
C VAL A 548 52.72 -3.12 13.77
N ILE A 549 53.28 -3.91 14.69
CA ILE A 549 53.46 -5.35 14.51
C ILE A 549 52.37 -6.07 15.28
N THR A 550 51.59 -6.87 14.57
CA THR A 550 50.55 -7.72 15.18
C THR A 550 51.17 -8.91 15.93
N PRO A 551 50.46 -9.57 16.87
CA PRO A 551 50.97 -10.77 17.56
C PRO A 551 51.26 -11.94 16.61
N CYS A 552 50.65 -11.96 15.42
CA CYS A 552 50.95 -12.89 14.33
C CYS A 552 52.07 -12.39 13.39
N SER A 553 52.86 -11.40 13.81
CA SER A 553 54.03 -10.84 13.10
C SER A 553 53.78 -10.12 11.77
N HIS A 554 52.54 -9.75 11.45
CA HIS A 554 52.22 -8.92 10.28
C HIS A 554 52.34 -7.42 10.57
N PHE A 555 52.81 -6.66 9.58
CA PHE A 555 53.09 -5.22 9.64
C PHE A 555 51.98 -4.42 8.94
N PHE A 556 51.50 -3.37 9.60
CA PHE A 556 50.50 -2.44 9.04
C PHE A 556 50.74 -1.02 9.53
N HIS A 557 50.28 0.01 8.81
CA HIS A 557 50.18 1.34 9.40
C HIS A 557 49.22 1.29 10.61
N ALA A 558 49.58 1.99 11.69
CA ALA A 558 48.73 2.06 12.89
C ALA A 558 47.30 2.53 12.57
N GLY A 559 47.17 3.50 11.66
CA GLY A 559 45.88 4.00 11.18
C GLY A 559 45.09 2.97 10.37
N CYS A 560 45.74 2.21 9.49
CA CYS A 560 45.09 1.20 8.67
C CYS A 560 44.57 0.03 9.51
N LEU A 561 45.39 -0.49 10.44
CA LEU A 561 44.98 -1.57 11.34
C LEU A 561 43.89 -1.13 12.32
N LYS A 562 43.95 0.13 12.81
CA LYS A 562 42.90 0.74 13.64
C LYS A 562 41.53 0.69 12.95
N LYS A 563 41.49 1.00 11.65
CA LYS A 563 40.26 0.96 10.83
C LYS A 563 39.73 -0.46 10.65
N TRP A 564 40.60 -1.42 10.36
CA TRP A 564 40.21 -2.83 10.21
C TRP A 564 39.59 -3.39 11.50
N LEU A 565 40.23 -3.09 12.65
CA LEU A 565 39.75 -3.49 13.98
C LEU A 565 38.38 -2.93 14.38
N TYR A 566 37.85 -1.93 13.66
CA TYR A 566 36.48 -1.46 13.88
C TYR A 566 35.42 -2.41 13.34
N VAL A 567 35.76 -3.21 12.33
CA VAL A 567 34.84 -4.12 11.65
C VAL A 567 35.12 -5.56 12.05
N GLN A 568 36.40 -5.93 12.13
CA GLN A 568 36.86 -7.29 12.34
C GLN A 568 37.99 -7.30 13.37
N GLU A 569 37.85 -8.06 14.45
CA GLU A 569 38.88 -8.17 15.49
C GLU A 569 40.05 -9.11 15.14
N THR A 570 40.21 -9.42 13.86
CA THR A 570 41.16 -10.41 13.33
C THR A 570 42.25 -9.75 12.51
N CYS A 571 43.38 -10.42 12.31
CA CYS A 571 44.42 -9.95 11.41
C CYS A 571 43.93 -9.98 9.94
N PRO A 572 44.13 -8.90 9.14
CA PRO A 572 43.72 -8.86 7.73
C PRO A 572 44.35 -9.93 6.84
N LEU A 573 45.55 -10.42 7.20
CA LEU A 573 46.31 -11.37 6.37
C LEU A 573 46.05 -12.83 6.76
N CYS A 574 46.00 -13.13 8.06
CA CYS A 574 45.92 -14.51 8.54
C CYS A 574 44.64 -14.83 9.34
N HIS A 575 43.73 -13.86 9.51
CA HIS A 575 42.48 -13.98 10.26
C HIS A 575 42.62 -14.43 11.73
N CYS A 576 43.84 -14.50 12.28
CA CYS A 576 44.06 -14.79 13.70
C CYS A 576 43.52 -13.66 14.59
N GLN A 577 42.95 -14.01 15.74
CA GLN A 577 42.48 -13.02 16.71
C GLN A 577 43.66 -12.21 17.28
N LEU A 578 43.50 -10.90 17.29
CA LEU A 578 44.45 -9.96 17.88
C LEU A 578 44.19 -9.88 19.41
N LYS A 579 44.48 -10.97 20.14
CA LYS A 579 44.37 -11.01 21.60
C LYS A 579 45.46 -10.17 22.26
N SER A 580 45.10 -9.47 23.34
CA SER A 580 46.05 -8.73 24.19
C SER A 580 47.15 -9.66 24.72
N PRO A 581 48.42 -9.23 24.76
CA PRO A 581 49.51 -10.03 25.29
C PRO A 581 49.43 -10.08 26.82
N SER A 582 48.55 -10.93 27.30
CA SER A 582 48.53 -11.39 28.68
C SER A 582 48.12 -12.86 28.67
N GLN A 583 48.92 -13.68 27.97
CA GLN A 583 49.19 -15.11 28.20
C GLN A 583 49.72 -15.76 26.92
N LEU A 584 50.93 -16.29 26.98
CA LEU A 584 51.39 -17.45 26.19
C LEU A 584 52.41 -18.22 27.06
N PRO A 585 52.66 -19.53 26.83
CA PRO A 585 52.02 -20.46 25.87
C PRO A 585 51.62 -21.83 26.47
N GLY A 586 50.67 -22.54 25.83
CA GLY A 586 50.43 -23.96 26.12
C GLY A 586 49.28 -24.63 25.33
N LEU A 587 49.65 -25.34 24.26
CA LEU A 587 49.00 -26.50 23.60
C LEU A 587 47.60 -26.39 22.92
N GLY A 588 47.59 -26.75 21.62
CA GLY A 588 46.52 -27.54 20.98
C GLY A 588 45.50 -26.80 20.09
N PRO A 589 45.23 -27.25 18.84
CA PRO A 589 44.24 -26.64 17.95
C PRO A 589 42.86 -27.26 18.14
N GLU A 590 41.82 -26.44 18.35
CA GLU A 590 40.43 -26.84 18.11
C GLU A 590 39.68 -25.69 17.38
N PRO A 591 38.90 -26.00 16.33
CA PRO A 591 38.20 -24.98 15.56
C PRO A 591 36.89 -24.60 16.26
N VAL A 592 36.80 -23.36 16.76
CA VAL A 592 35.53 -22.77 17.19
C VAL A 592 34.94 -21.98 16.02
N GLN A 593 33.92 -22.56 15.38
CA GLN A 593 33.01 -21.87 14.46
C GLN A 593 31.94 -21.11 15.24
N GLN A 594 31.75 -19.82 14.93
CA GLN A 594 30.52 -19.06 15.20
C GLN A 594 30.51 -17.74 14.39
N PRO A 595 29.33 -17.11 14.18
CA PRO A 595 28.57 -17.17 12.94
C PRO A 595 28.70 -15.90 12.07
N ASN A 596 28.61 -16.09 10.76
CA ASN A 596 28.59 -15.05 9.74
C ASN A 596 27.16 -14.50 9.59
N PRO A 597 26.89 -13.19 9.72
CA PRO A 597 25.60 -12.61 9.34
C PRO A 597 25.66 -12.16 7.89
N SER A 598 25.67 -13.11 6.94
CA SER A 598 25.32 -12.88 5.52
C SER A 598 25.40 -14.18 4.71
N ALA A 599 24.37 -15.01 4.81
CA ALA A 599 23.89 -15.91 3.75
C ALA A 599 22.74 -16.77 4.31
N GLU A 600 21.49 -16.42 4.00
CA GLU A 600 20.41 -17.40 4.00
C GLU A 600 19.98 -17.61 2.55
N GLN A 601 20.42 -18.73 2.01
CA GLN A 601 19.82 -19.40 0.87
C GLN A 601 19.38 -20.77 1.38
N ASN A 602 18.15 -21.15 1.05
CA ASN A 602 17.55 -22.49 1.05
C ASN A 602 18.48 -23.65 1.46
N THR A 603 18.01 -24.56 2.34
CA THR A 603 17.52 -25.92 1.99
C THR A 603 17.31 -26.76 3.28
N ARG A 604 16.27 -27.61 3.26
CA ARG A 604 15.84 -28.58 4.29
C ARG A 604 16.85 -29.74 4.53
N PRO A 605 16.72 -30.47 5.66
CA PRO A 605 17.75 -31.34 6.22
C PRO A 605 17.79 -32.75 5.62
N GLY A 606 18.97 -33.39 5.73
CA GLY A 606 19.24 -34.73 5.23
C GLY A 606 18.77 -35.86 6.15
N ASP A 607 19.08 -37.08 5.73
CA ASP A 607 19.14 -38.23 6.62
C ASP A 607 20.33 -39.15 6.28
N ALA A 608 21.06 -39.44 7.35
CA ALA A 608 21.75 -40.66 7.74
C ALA A 608 22.81 -41.33 6.83
N ALA A 609 23.97 -41.49 7.45
CA ALA A 609 25.08 -42.36 7.09
C ALA A 609 24.72 -43.86 7.19
N GLU A 610 25.43 -44.71 6.43
CA GLU A 610 26.17 -45.87 6.95
C GLU A 610 27.19 -46.40 5.89
N PRO A 611 28.22 -47.17 6.31
CA PRO A 611 29.55 -47.13 5.72
C PRO A 611 29.95 -48.40 4.94
N GLY A 612 31.00 -48.30 4.11
CA GLY A 612 31.83 -49.48 3.80
C GLY A 612 32.56 -49.50 2.45
N ALA A 613 33.85 -49.85 2.54
CA ALA A 613 34.70 -50.51 1.55
C ALA A 613 35.46 -49.65 0.50
N GLU A 614 36.71 -49.37 0.88
CA GLU A 614 37.97 -49.78 0.21
C GLU A 614 38.27 -49.40 -1.26
N CYS A 615 39.44 -48.75 -1.37
CA CYS A 615 40.56 -49.03 -2.30
C CYS A 615 40.32 -48.91 -3.81
N ASP A 616 41.28 -48.50 -4.63
CA ASP A 616 42.55 -47.80 -4.50
C ASP A 616 42.96 -47.52 -5.96
N HIS A 617 43.85 -46.55 -6.13
CA HIS A 617 44.70 -46.36 -7.31
C HIS A 617 44.07 -46.05 -8.68
N ARG A 618 44.17 -44.81 -9.18
CA ARG A 618 45.34 -44.19 -9.86
C ARG A 618 45.73 -44.87 -11.20
N PRO A 619 46.40 -44.15 -12.11
CA PRO A 619 46.28 -42.72 -12.47
C PRO A 619 46.48 -42.48 -13.98
N SER A 620 46.73 -41.21 -14.33
CA SER A 620 47.55 -40.75 -15.45
C SER A 620 46.91 -40.76 -16.85
N VAL A 621 47.12 -39.78 -17.73
CA VAL A 621 47.85 -38.52 -17.66
C VAL A 621 47.56 -37.73 -18.95
N LYS A 622 47.57 -36.39 -18.84
CA LYS A 622 47.88 -35.35 -19.85
C LYS A 622 47.25 -35.41 -21.25
N ALA A 623 46.66 -34.27 -21.64
CA ALA A 623 47.28 -33.28 -22.54
C ALA A 623 46.22 -32.61 -23.43
N SER A 624 45.93 -31.35 -23.13
CA SER A 624 45.57 -30.33 -24.13
C SER A 624 46.82 -30.07 -25.03
N PRO A 625 46.76 -29.38 -26.20
CA PRO A 625 45.89 -28.22 -26.44
C PRO A 625 45.44 -27.91 -27.89
N SER A 626 44.58 -26.88 -27.97
CA SER A 626 44.61 -25.74 -28.91
C SER A 626 44.01 -25.82 -30.33
N ARG A 627 43.13 -24.81 -30.55
CA ARG A 627 43.07 -23.81 -31.66
C ARG A 627 42.24 -24.06 -32.93
N GLY A 628 41.61 -22.96 -33.38
CA GLY A 628 41.08 -22.67 -34.74
C GLY A 628 39.56 -22.81 -34.82
N HIS A 629 38.72 -21.77 -34.80
CA HIS A 629 38.50 -20.64 -35.73
C HIS A 629 37.88 -21.01 -37.09
N ASP A 630 36.90 -20.18 -37.49
CA ASP A 630 36.13 -20.12 -38.75
C ASP A 630 35.05 -21.22 -38.92
N GLY A 631 33.84 -20.96 -39.39
CA GLY A 631 33.20 -19.79 -39.99
C GLY A 631 31.99 -20.28 -40.81
N HIS A 632 30.91 -19.48 -40.86
CA HIS A 632 29.84 -19.44 -41.87
C HIS A 632 29.07 -20.74 -42.29
N ASP A 633 27.76 -20.76 -42.07
CA ASP A 633 26.75 -20.44 -43.12
C ASP A 633 25.33 -20.90 -42.69
N SER A 634 24.34 -20.03 -42.94
CA SER A 634 22.90 -20.37 -43.06
C SER A 634 22.62 -20.73 -44.55
N PRO A 635 21.41 -21.11 -45.04
CA PRO A 635 20.06 -21.07 -44.44
C PRO A 635 19.16 -22.28 -44.87
N GLU A 636 17.83 -22.09 -44.84
CA GLU A 636 16.72 -22.90 -45.41
C GLU A 636 16.14 -24.00 -44.48
N ALA A 637 14.98 -23.82 -43.85
CA ALA A 637 13.60 -23.67 -44.36
C ALA A 637 13.00 -24.96 -44.95
N SER A 638 12.15 -25.65 -44.17
CA SER A 638 10.95 -26.31 -44.71
C SER A 638 10.03 -26.92 -43.63
N ALA A 639 8.74 -26.64 -43.79
CA ALA A 639 7.60 -27.55 -43.62
C ALA A 639 7.10 -27.96 -42.22
N TYR A 640 5.98 -27.35 -41.84
CA TYR A 640 4.85 -27.94 -41.08
C TYR A 640 4.25 -29.15 -41.84
N PRO A 641 3.58 -30.14 -41.19
CA PRO A 641 2.27 -29.91 -40.56
C PRO A 641 1.98 -30.70 -39.27
N GLY A 642 0.84 -30.37 -38.67
CA GLY A 642 0.44 -30.68 -37.30
C GLY A 642 0.10 -32.14 -37.01
N GLY A 643 0.04 -32.43 -35.71
CA GLY A 643 -0.40 -33.68 -35.14
C GLY A 643 -0.64 -33.49 -33.65
N SER A 644 -1.92 -33.43 -33.28
CA SER A 644 -2.47 -33.40 -31.93
C SER A 644 -1.92 -34.49 -31.02
N HIS A 645 -1.53 -34.16 -29.78
CA HIS A 645 -1.65 -35.10 -28.66
C HIS A 645 -1.81 -34.38 -27.32
N SER A 646 -2.83 -34.84 -26.61
CA SER A 646 -3.16 -34.69 -25.20
C SER A 646 -1.94 -34.82 -24.27
N MET A 647 -1.79 -33.91 -23.32
CA MET A 647 -0.96 -34.15 -22.13
C MET A 647 -1.84 -34.18 -20.90
N ASP A 648 -1.83 -35.37 -20.31
CA ASP A 648 -2.34 -35.69 -18.99
C ASP A 648 -1.71 -34.83 -17.91
N SER A 649 -2.56 -34.53 -16.94
CA SER A 649 -2.29 -34.03 -15.63
C SER A 649 -1.51 -35.05 -14.79
N ASP A 650 -0.38 -34.62 -14.24
CA ASP A 650 0.13 -35.08 -12.93
C ASP A 650 1.07 -33.99 -12.37
N MET A 651 0.51 -33.09 -11.56
CA MET A 651 1.27 -32.20 -10.69
C MET A 651 0.83 -32.48 -9.26
N SER A 652 1.73 -33.11 -8.51
CA SER A 652 1.59 -33.41 -7.09
C SER A 652 1.54 -32.12 -6.24
N PRO A 653 0.80 -32.10 -5.12
CA PRO A 653 0.64 -30.93 -4.28
C PRO A 653 1.68 -30.95 -3.15
N CYS A 654 2.73 -30.13 -3.23
CA CYS A 654 3.64 -29.91 -2.11
C CYS A 654 4.27 -28.52 -2.18
N GLU A 655 3.49 -27.48 -1.92
CA GLU A 655 4.02 -26.15 -1.55
C GLU A 655 2.90 -25.29 -0.92
N ALA A 656 2.45 -25.68 0.28
CA ALA A 656 1.46 -24.91 1.05
C ALA A 656 1.74 -24.85 2.56
N SER A 657 2.96 -25.16 3.02
CA SER A 657 3.25 -25.23 4.47
C SER A 657 4.46 -24.41 4.95
N GLN A 658 5.02 -23.49 4.16
CA GLN A 658 6.16 -22.65 4.60
C GLN A 658 5.84 -21.15 4.79
N GLY A 659 4.58 -20.74 4.66
CA GLY A 659 4.16 -19.34 4.80
C GLY A 659 3.69 -18.90 6.20
N ALA A 660 3.73 -19.76 7.23
CA ALA A 660 3.02 -19.52 8.49
C ALA A 660 3.90 -19.27 9.74
N ALA A 661 5.23 -19.15 9.60
CA ALA A 661 6.13 -19.10 10.78
C ALA A 661 6.96 -17.80 10.93
N CYS A 662 6.71 -16.74 10.16
CA CYS A 662 7.51 -15.49 10.22
C CYS A 662 6.70 -14.23 10.60
N ALA A 663 5.59 -14.36 11.32
CA ALA A 663 4.72 -13.23 11.69
C ALA A 663 4.63 -12.95 13.20
N ALA A 664 5.55 -13.46 14.03
CA ALA A 664 5.45 -13.39 15.49
C ALA A 664 6.58 -12.64 16.23
N GLU A 665 7.56 -12.05 15.52
CA GLU A 665 8.55 -11.19 16.17
C GLU A 665 8.65 -9.88 15.40
N LEU A 666 7.95 -8.86 15.90
CA LEU A 666 8.21 -7.42 15.77
C LEU A 666 7.05 -6.67 16.46
N ILE A 667 7.08 -6.70 17.79
CA ILE A 667 6.44 -5.73 18.69
C ILE A 667 7.58 -5.07 19.48
#